data_AF-A0A3C1NMK5-F1
#
_entry.id   AF-A0A3C1NMK5-F1
#
_cell.length_a   1.000
_cell.length_b   1.000
_cell.length_c   1.000
_cell.angle_alpha   90.00
_cell.angle_beta   90.00
_cell.angle_gamma   90.00
#
_symmetry.space_group_name_H-M   'P 1'
#
loop_
_entity.id
_entity.type
_entity.pdbx_description
1 polymer ?
#
loop_
_entity_poly.entity_id
_entity_poly.type
_entity_poly.pdbx_seq_one_letter_code
_entity_poly.pdbx_strand_id
1 'polypeptide(L)'
;MKKLLCLAVSFVMLTVATFAQKNNDWTKTFPSKVKWYRITDAGILVVGTNDALYGINPSDGQEAWKIDQIENIQEENYDPIEGTPYIVLAKRGLTKSTNHIVDVATGKLVADSKELGIQNLTKRIHLMQNNAVLFYGLNRMGKPTIMMVSLANGQKLWEQNKLFEKNSEQIVSEAGEVNDGIFLATNRNIYKLNKQTGDILYSIDMKSDLPMVMPKQKKAGFGLPKFGKSMNNDLNEQQTMTSADFFQRDNPNIIYFWNQDILTAFQVADGKEVWERVELPSPLTNILYDSHGMLVATAEKTLNDVAKASGSGGGLIGKIKKNSAAKKNRASLLCIDPQTGKEKWDSDVDLQGDVLAYKLSGNKLILATARDQGTNFISIVDLDAGKSITKKALSIKGEIRDLQLFPQGLYYRTTDEINILDLESGDKTWKKGFKVKNCTGDNASDRNGYVYANNIIYKIDFEKGDIGEWVSGVQFDGKEEPSMLQVRENGVLLTSDQNARLYSFDGKQQWHAYHPAPGRTMAGKLLSGLGGVAAAAMAAQQTAQASQLSYAKGYYGSTDPALDRSIKNAQANAAAFAGAAAASFASISRRFKATRQANDYMAILTNFGNSNQAKDAGIMMVDKNSGKDIRKVILADKKDPDYMLDEMGRVIYYKSNGNEIQGFSY
;
A
#
# COMPACT_ATOMS: atom_id res chain seq x y z
N MET A 1 -76.33 -13.54 -59.06
CA MET A 1 -75.11 -12.83 -58.62
C MET A 1 -74.59 -13.50 -57.36
N LYS A 2 -73.30 -13.88 -57.31
CA LYS A 2 -72.75 -14.72 -56.23
C LYS A 2 -72.28 -13.85 -55.05
N LYS A 3 -72.67 -14.21 -53.82
CA LYS A 3 -71.93 -13.83 -52.60
C LYS A 3 -70.89 -14.92 -52.35
N LEU A 4 -69.64 -14.56 -52.07
CA LEU A 4 -68.67 -15.48 -51.48
C LEU A 4 -67.91 -14.80 -50.35
N LEU A 5 -67.55 -15.60 -49.36
CA LEU A 5 -66.85 -15.26 -48.13
C LEU A 5 -65.38 -14.87 -48.41
N CYS A 6 -64.84 -13.90 -47.67
CA CYS A 6 -63.40 -13.81 -47.42
C CYS A 6 -63.15 -13.67 -45.92
N LEU A 7 -62.40 -14.62 -45.37
CA LEU A 7 -62.08 -14.75 -43.96
C LEU A 7 -60.78 -13.96 -43.66
N ALA A 8 -60.82 -13.00 -42.73
CA ALA A 8 -59.62 -12.25 -42.32
C ALA A 8 -59.07 -12.83 -41.00
N VAL A 9 -57.99 -13.59 -41.09
CA VAL A 9 -57.25 -14.10 -39.91
C VAL A 9 -56.24 -13.04 -39.48
N SER A 10 -56.47 -12.40 -38.33
CA SER A 10 -55.49 -11.49 -37.72
C SER A 10 -54.35 -12.29 -37.06
N PHE A 11 -53.19 -12.30 -37.71
CA PHE A 11 -51.97 -12.88 -37.15
C PHE A 11 -51.26 -11.84 -36.28
N VAL A 12 -51.46 -11.90 -34.96
CA VAL A 12 -50.73 -11.03 -34.02
C VAL A 12 -49.30 -11.56 -33.87
N MET A 13 -48.35 -10.94 -34.57
CA MET A 13 -46.92 -11.16 -34.28
C MET A 13 -46.57 -10.51 -32.94
N LEU A 14 -46.38 -11.34 -31.91
CA LEU A 14 -45.79 -10.92 -30.65
C LEU A 14 -44.26 -10.83 -30.82
N THR A 15 -43.75 -9.66 -31.24
CA THR A 15 -42.31 -9.41 -31.35
C THR A 15 -41.67 -9.22 -29.97
N VAL A 16 -41.25 -10.33 -29.36
CA VAL A 16 -40.40 -10.31 -28.15
C VAL A 16 -39.00 -9.83 -28.53
N ALA A 17 -38.80 -8.51 -28.51
CA ALA A 17 -37.50 -7.88 -28.71
C ALA A 17 -36.70 -7.82 -27.39
N THR A 18 -36.21 -8.97 -26.91
CA THR A 18 -35.21 -9.01 -25.81
C THR A 18 -33.81 -9.20 -26.36
N PHE A 19 -33.28 -8.17 -27.05
CA PHE A 19 -31.85 -8.00 -27.18
C PHE A 19 -31.35 -7.20 -25.98
N ALA A 20 -30.77 -7.89 -24.99
CA ALA A 20 -29.96 -7.26 -23.96
C ALA A 20 -28.68 -6.72 -24.63
N GLN A 21 -28.76 -5.50 -25.12
CA GLN A 21 -27.73 -4.89 -25.94
C GLN A 21 -26.49 -4.59 -25.08
N LYS A 22 -25.28 -4.84 -25.62
CA LYS A 22 -23.98 -4.59 -24.96
C LYS A 22 -23.70 -3.08 -24.93
N ASN A 23 -24.54 -2.33 -24.24
CA ASN A 23 -24.48 -0.88 -24.11
C ASN A 23 -23.36 -0.52 -23.13
N ASN A 24 -22.14 -0.43 -23.67
CA ASN A 24 -21.11 0.41 -23.12
C ASN A 24 -21.49 1.88 -23.31
N ASP A 25 -21.03 2.74 -22.41
CA ASP A 25 -21.30 4.17 -22.50
C ASP A 25 -20.29 4.85 -23.45
N TRP A 26 -19.10 4.25 -23.61
CA TRP A 26 -18.10 4.66 -24.61
C TRP A 26 -17.21 3.49 -25.08
N THR A 27 -16.60 3.69 -26.24
CA THR A 27 -15.56 2.81 -26.84
C THR A 27 -14.38 3.65 -27.31
N LYS A 28 -13.17 3.29 -26.90
CA LYS A 28 -11.92 3.86 -27.42
C LYS A 28 -11.14 2.79 -28.17
N THR A 29 -11.04 2.94 -29.48
CA THR A 29 -10.13 2.17 -30.33
C THR A 29 -8.79 2.90 -30.45
N PHE A 30 -7.70 2.16 -30.27
CA PHE A 30 -6.32 2.65 -30.35
C PHE A 30 -5.69 2.27 -31.70
N PRO A 31 -4.76 3.07 -32.24
CA PRO A 31 -4.03 2.75 -33.48
C PRO A 31 -3.21 1.46 -33.38
N SER A 32 -2.79 1.06 -32.18
CA SER A 32 -2.02 -0.15 -31.96
C SER A 32 -2.51 -0.95 -30.74
N LYS A 33 -1.91 -2.13 -30.54
CA LYS A 33 -2.29 -3.07 -29.47
C LYS A 33 -2.10 -2.45 -28.08
N VAL A 34 -3.15 -2.48 -27.26
CA VAL A 34 -3.10 -2.17 -25.82
C VAL A 34 -2.38 -3.29 -25.09
N LYS A 35 -1.34 -2.93 -24.33
CA LYS A 35 -0.58 -3.84 -23.48
C LYS A 35 -1.21 -3.95 -22.10
N TRP A 36 -1.35 -2.81 -21.44
CA TRP A 36 -1.86 -2.63 -20.09
C TRP A 36 -2.61 -1.29 -20.01
N TYR A 37 -3.47 -1.15 -19.00
CA TYR A 37 -4.16 0.09 -18.68
C TYR A 37 -4.38 0.14 -17.17
N ARG A 38 -4.25 1.33 -16.58
CA ARG A 38 -4.44 1.56 -15.14
C ARG A 38 -5.10 2.91 -14.90
N ILE A 39 -6.07 2.94 -14.00
CA ILE A 39 -6.65 4.19 -13.52
C ILE A 39 -5.71 4.80 -12.48
N THR A 40 -5.42 6.08 -12.66
CA THR A 40 -4.53 6.83 -11.78
C THR A 40 -5.27 7.49 -10.64
N ASP A 41 -4.52 7.84 -9.59
CA ASP A 41 -4.93 8.74 -8.53
C ASP A 41 -5.57 10.05 -9.02
N ALA A 42 -5.03 10.61 -10.11
CA ALA A 42 -5.52 11.83 -10.73
C ALA A 42 -6.84 11.64 -11.51
N GLY A 43 -7.33 10.40 -11.65
CA GLY A 43 -8.58 10.11 -12.35
C GLY A 43 -8.47 9.99 -13.86
N ILE A 44 -7.27 9.83 -14.39
CA ILE A 44 -7.05 9.55 -15.81
C ILE A 44 -6.75 8.07 -15.99
N LEU A 45 -7.43 7.43 -16.93
CA LEU A 45 -7.14 6.06 -17.36
C LEU A 45 -5.91 6.09 -18.26
N VAL A 46 -4.75 5.70 -17.72
CA VAL A 46 -3.49 5.62 -18.48
C VAL A 46 -3.44 4.28 -19.21
N VAL A 47 -3.14 4.32 -20.51
CA VAL A 47 -3.12 3.16 -21.40
C VAL A 47 -1.77 3.08 -22.12
N GLY A 48 -1.02 2.01 -21.89
CA GLY A 48 0.21 1.72 -22.61
C GLY A 48 -0.06 0.87 -23.84
N THR A 49 0.26 1.37 -25.03
CA THR A 49 0.11 0.64 -26.30
C THR A 49 1.48 0.24 -26.88
N ASN A 50 1.49 -0.32 -28.09
CA ASN A 50 2.73 -0.49 -28.84
C ASN A 50 3.27 0.83 -29.39
N ASP A 51 2.41 1.83 -29.67
CA ASP A 51 2.76 3.08 -30.35
C ASP A 51 2.97 4.29 -29.43
N ALA A 52 2.33 4.34 -28.25
CA ALA A 52 2.38 5.50 -27.36
C ALA A 52 1.89 5.18 -25.94
N LEU A 53 1.95 6.21 -25.08
CA LEU A 53 1.19 6.28 -23.84
C LEU A 53 0.00 7.23 -24.04
N TYR A 54 -1.19 6.81 -23.62
CA TYR A 54 -2.43 7.59 -23.70
C TYR A 54 -3.00 7.87 -22.31
N GLY A 55 -3.62 9.04 -22.15
CA GLY A 55 -4.52 9.35 -21.05
C GLY A 55 -5.94 9.47 -21.56
N ILE A 56 -6.85 8.67 -21.01
CA ILE A 56 -8.26 8.63 -21.40
C ILE A 56 -9.12 9.15 -20.24
N ASN A 57 -10.09 10.01 -20.55
CA ASN A 57 -11.09 10.50 -19.62
C ASN A 57 -12.09 9.37 -19.30
N PRO A 58 -12.24 8.95 -18.02
CA PRO A 58 -13.16 7.86 -17.66
C PRO A 58 -14.64 8.11 -17.98
N SER A 59 -15.07 9.37 -18.00
CA SER A 59 -16.48 9.75 -18.14
C SER A 59 -17.04 9.58 -19.54
N ASP A 60 -16.20 9.65 -20.57
CA ASP A 60 -16.63 9.70 -21.98
C ASP A 60 -15.70 8.92 -22.95
N GLY A 61 -14.60 8.35 -22.45
CA GLY A 61 -13.65 7.60 -23.28
C GLY A 61 -12.81 8.47 -24.20
N GLN A 62 -12.89 9.79 -24.10
CA GLN A 62 -12.13 10.70 -24.94
C GLN A 62 -10.65 10.73 -24.54
N GLU A 63 -9.81 11.04 -25.52
CA GLU A 63 -8.38 11.22 -25.31
C GLU A 63 -8.13 12.55 -24.60
N ALA A 64 -7.70 12.49 -23.34
CA ALA A 64 -7.27 13.66 -22.59
C ALA A 64 -5.91 14.14 -23.08
N TRP A 65 -5.01 13.20 -23.39
CA TRP A 65 -3.66 13.45 -23.88
C TRP A 65 -3.02 12.19 -24.49
N LYS A 66 -1.96 12.39 -25.27
CA LYS A 66 -1.12 11.33 -25.87
C LYS A 66 0.35 11.72 -25.77
N ILE A 67 1.23 10.74 -25.54
CA ILE A 67 2.69 10.90 -25.57
C ILE A 67 3.29 9.85 -26.51
N ASP A 68 3.49 10.21 -27.78
CA ASP A 68 4.06 9.33 -28.82
C ASP A 68 5.47 8.82 -28.50
N GLN A 69 6.25 9.58 -27.74
CA GLN A 69 7.63 9.22 -27.38
C GLN A 69 7.72 8.01 -26.43
N ILE A 70 6.64 7.67 -25.73
CA ILE A 70 6.59 6.61 -24.72
C ILE A 70 5.90 5.37 -25.32
N GLU A 71 6.51 4.84 -26.38
CA GLU A 71 6.04 3.63 -27.06
C GLU A 71 6.46 2.32 -26.34
N ASN A 72 5.66 1.27 -26.56
CA ASN A 72 6.00 -0.12 -26.26
C ASN A 72 6.37 -0.39 -24.77
N ILE A 73 5.94 0.48 -23.85
CA ILE A 73 6.23 0.40 -22.41
C ILE A 73 5.49 -0.80 -21.76
N GLN A 74 6.12 -1.51 -20.82
CA GLN A 74 5.47 -2.63 -20.11
C GLN A 74 4.88 -2.15 -18.77
N GLU A 75 4.02 -2.97 -18.17
CA GLU A 75 3.35 -2.62 -16.91
C GLU A 75 4.34 -2.54 -15.75
N GLU A 76 5.33 -3.44 -15.71
CA GLU A 76 6.41 -3.42 -14.70
C GLU A 76 7.32 -2.19 -14.76
N ASN A 77 7.23 -1.37 -15.82
CA ASN A 77 7.94 -0.11 -15.92
C ASN A 77 7.18 1.06 -15.27
N TYR A 78 5.87 0.91 -15.01
CA TYR A 78 5.03 1.89 -14.33
C TYR A 78 5.32 1.90 -12.82
N ASP A 79 5.76 3.04 -12.32
CA ASP A 79 5.94 3.29 -10.90
C ASP A 79 5.32 4.66 -10.55
N PRO A 80 4.20 4.71 -9.81
CA PRO A 80 3.65 5.98 -9.37
C PRO A 80 4.59 6.61 -8.33
N ILE A 81 4.90 7.90 -8.47
CA ILE A 81 5.44 8.65 -7.33
C ILE A 81 4.26 8.84 -6.40
N GLU A 82 4.17 7.99 -5.37
CA GLU A 82 2.97 7.83 -4.54
C GLU A 82 2.42 9.19 -4.12
N GLY A 83 1.11 9.33 -4.23
CA GLY A 83 0.34 10.52 -3.89
C GLY A 83 0.76 11.87 -4.46
N THR A 84 1.47 11.83 -5.58
CA THR A 84 1.58 12.94 -6.52
C THR A 84 0.80 12.59 -7.80
N PRO A 85 0.52 13.55 -8.70
CA PRO A 85 0.00 13.24 -10.04
C PRO A 85 1.09 12.71 -10.98
N TYR A 86 2.28 12.36 -10.48
CA TYR A 86 3.43 11.99 -11.29
C TYR A 86 3.64 10.48 -11.31
N ILE A 87 3.88 9.93 -12.51
CA ILE A 87 4.36 8.56 -12.69
C ILE A 87 5.77 8.57 -13.26
N VAL A 88 6.59 7.62 -12.82
CA VAL A 88 7.88 7.29 -13.41
C VAL A 88 7.71 6.10 -14.35
N LEU A 89 8.19 6.24 -15.58
CA LEU A 89 8.28 5.19 -16.57
C LEU A 89 9.75 4.87 -16.84
N ALA A 90 10.30 3.99 -15.99
CA ALA A 90 11.70 3.58 -16.03
C ALA A 90 11.91 2.46 -17.05
N LYS A 91 12.59 2.73 -18.17
CA LYS A 91 12.78 1.80 -19.30
C LYS A 91 14.24 1.33 -19.36
N ARG A 92 14.48 0.03 -19.23
CA ARG A 92 15.81 -0.59 -19.48
C ARG A 92 15.97 -0.91 -20.96
N GLY A 93 17.04 -0.40 -21.56
CA GLY A 93 17.63 -0.92 -22.79
C GLY A 93 18.84 -1.81 -22.48
N LEU A 94 19.49 -2.35 -23.52
CA LEU A 94 20.65 -3.25 -23.39
C LEU A 94 21.81 -2.67 -22.55
N THR A 95 22.04 -1.36 -22.62
CA THR A 95 23.17 -0.66 -21.95
C THR A 95 22.79 0.66 -21.27
N LYS A 96 21.50 0.99 -21.23
CA LYS A 96 20.99 2.28 -20.72
C LYS A 96 19.71 2.07 -19.91
N SER A 97 19.57 2.76 -18.79
CA SER A 97 18.31 2.94 -18.07
C SER A 97 17.92 4.42 -18.08
N THR A 98 16.67 4.72 -18.43
CA THR A 98 16.16 6.09 -18.52
C THR A 98 14.76 6.18 -17.93
N ASN A 99 14.46 7.31 -17.30
CA ASN A 99 13.20 7.53 -16.63
C ASN A 99 12.49 8.73 -17.26
N HIS A 100 11.24 8.51 -17.64
CA HIS A 100 10.31 9.57 -18.00
C HIS A 100 9.42 9.84 -16.79
N ILE A 101 9.29 11.09 -16.36
CA ILE A 101 8.31 11.50 -15.36
C ILE A 101 7.17 12.20 -16.08
N VAL A 102 5.94 11.75 -15.88
CA VAL A 102 4.74 12.27 -16.54
C VAL A 102 3.74 12.73 -15.49
N ASP A 103 3.23 13.96 -15.61
CA ASP A 103 2.01 14.38 -14.91
C ASP A 103 0.82 13.71 -15.61
N VAL A 104 0.19 12.75 -14.95
CA VAL A 104 -0.91 11.97 -15.53
C VAL A 104 -2.22 12.73 -15.65
N ALA A 105 -2.39 13.85 -14.94
CA ALA A 105 -3.58 14.69 -15.06
C ALA A 105 -3.57 15.49 -16.37
N THR A 106 -2.38 15.92 -16.81
CA THR A 106 -2.20 16.81 -17.98
C THR A 106 -1.52 16.14 -19.18
N GLY A 107 -0.90 14.98 -19.00
CA GLY A 107 -0.08 14.31 -20.03
C GLY A 107 1.27 14.98 -20.26
N LYS A 108 1.65 15.95 -19.42
CA LYS A 108 2.93 16.64 -19.55
C LYS A 108 4.06 15.69 -19.20
N LEU A 109 4.97 15.44 -20.15
CA LEU A 109 6.30 14.92 -19.85
C LEU A 109 7.04 15.98 -19.03
N VAL A 110 7.16 15.74 -17.72
CA VAL A 110 7.82 16.62 -16.76
C VAL A 110 9.34 16.50 -16.89
N ALA A 111 9.87 15.29 -17.04
CA ALA A 111 11.31 15.06 -17.19
C ALA A 111 11.61 13.81 -18.01
N ASP A 112 12.62 13.86 -18.89
CA ASP A 112 13.36 12.69 -19.38
C ASP A 112 14.79 12.77 -18.85
N SER A 113 15.21 11.79 -18.05
CA SER A 113 16.56 11.73 -17.48
C SER A 113 17.66 11.77 -18.56
N LYS A 114 17.41 11.21 -19.75
CA LYS A 114 18.34 11.12 -20.89
C LYS A 114 18.53 12.45 -21.60
N GLU A 115 17.43 13.18 -21.81
CA GLU A 115 17.47 14.53 -22.37
C GLU A 115 18.22 15.46 -21.43
N LEU A 116 17.86 15.42 -20.14
CA LEU A 116 18.50 16.16 -19.04
C LEU A 116 20.00 15.84 -18.87
N GLY A 117 20.46 14.66 -19.30
CA GLY A 117 21.89 14.35 -19.49
C GLY A 117 22.35 12.98 -18.98
N ILE A 118 21.53 12.29 -18.18
CA ILE A 118 21.82 10.99 -17.55
C ILE A 118 21.52 9.85 -18.55
N GLN A 119 22.57 9.21 -19.07
CA GLN A 119 22.46 8.09 -20.01
C GLN A 119 22.18 6.74 -19.35
N ASN A 120 22.52 6.59 -18.07
CA ASN A 120 22.27 5.38 -17.31
C ASN A 120 21.92 5.77 -15.86
N LEU A 121 20.63 5.76 -15.51
CA LEU A 121 20.16 6.11 -14.19
C LEU A 121 20.31 4.95 -13.20
N THR A 122 21.08 5.18 -12.13
CA THR A 122 21.39 4.20 -11.09
C THR A 122 20.42 4.29 -9.92
N LYS A 123 20.12 5.50 -9.44
CA LYS A 123 19.24 5.76 -8.29
C LYS A 123 18.37 6.98 -8.59
N ARG A 124 17.11 6.95 -8.15
CA ARG A 124 16.25 8.14 -7.99
C ARG A 124 15.86 8.31 -6.53
N ILE A 125 15.76 9.53 -6.06
CA ILE A 125 15.31 9.86 -4.69
C ILE A 125 14.29 11.00 -4.80
N HIS A 126 13.15 10.84 -4.13
CA HIS A 126 12.07 11.81 -4.16
C HIS A 126 12.21 12.81 -3.01
N LEU A 127 12.29 14.10 -3.35
CA LEU A 127 12.43 15.20 -2.40
C LEU A 127 11.05 15.82 -2.17
N MET A 128 10.33 15.26 -1.20
CA MET A 128 8.93 15.56 -0.96
C MET A 128 8.71 17.00 -0.49
N GLN A 129 9.56 17.51 0.40
CA GLN A 129 9.46 18.90 0.89
C GLN A 129 9.77 19.92 -0.22
N ASN A 130 10.54 19.53 -1.24
CA ASN A 130 10.92 20.38 -2.36
C ASN A 130 10.07 20.20 -3.63
N ASN A 131 9.15 19.24 -3.67
CA ASN A 131 8.48 18.79 -4.89
C ASN A 131 9.48 18.57 -6.06
N ALA A 132 10.54 17.80 -5.77
CA ALA A 132 11.65 17.59 -6.68
C ALA A 132 12.11 16.11 -6.70
N VAL A 133 12.97 15.76 -7.64
CA VAL A 133 13.62 14.46 -7.72
C VAL A 133 15.13 14.63 -7.88
N LEU A 134 15.90 13.82 -7.17
CA LEU A 134 17.32 13.62 -7.45
C LEU A 134 17.47 12.45 -8.42
N PHE A 135 18.16 12.69 -9.53
CA PHE A 135 18.64 11.63 -10.41
C PHE A 135 20.14 11.44 -10.21
N TYR A 136 20.56 10.23 -9.86
CA TYR A 136 21.97 9.83 -9.81
C TYR A 136 22.27 8.73 -10.83
N GLY A 137 23.31 8.94 -11.64
CA GLY A 137 23.71 7.99 -12.67
C GLY A 137 24.92 8.45 -13.47
N LEU A 138 25.12 7.85 -14.64
CA LEU A 138 26.20 8.22 -15.56
C LEU A 138 25.70 9.21 -16.63
N ASN A 139 26.42 10.30 -16.83
CA ASN A 139 26.13 11.28 -17.86
C ASN A 139 26.62 10.85 -19.26
N ARG A 140 26.46 11.71 -20.28
CA ARG A 140 26.89 11.45 -21.67
C ARG A 140 28.39 11.15 -21.84
N MET A 141 29.24 11.56 -20.90
CA MET A 141 30.69 11.27 -20.89
C MET A 141 31.04 10.04 -20.04
N GLY A 142 30.05 9.31 -19.52
CA GLY A 142 30.27 8.18 -18.61
C GLY A 142 30.72 8.59 -17.20
N LYS A 143 30.66 9.88 -16.84
CA LYS A 143 30.99 10.35 -15.49
C LYS A 143 29.77 10.20 -14.56
N PRO A 144 29.95 9.77 -13.30
CA PRO A 144 28.93 9.91 -12.27
C PRO A 144 28.44 11.37 -12.19
N THR A 145 27.13 11.54 -12.05
CA THR A 145 26.48 12.85 -11.97
C THR A 145 25.22 12.71 -11.15
N ILE A 146 25.03 13.61 -10.19
CA ILE A 146 23.76 13.84 -9.51
C ILE A 146 23.15 15.15 -10.05
N MET A 147 21.83 15.20 -10.15
CA MET A 147 21.11 16.40 -10.51
C MET A 147 19.77 16.47 -9.78
N MET A 148 19.35 17.68 -9.43
CA MET A 148 18.02 17.94 -8.87
C MET A 148 17.11 18.54 -9.95
N VAL A 149 15.91 17.98 -10.07
CA VAL A 149 14.92 18.39 -11.08
C VAL A 149 13.61 18.74 -10.36
N SER A 150 13.07 19.92 -10.64
CA SER A 150 11.77 20.34 -10.13
C SER A 150 10.64 19.54 -10.80
N LEU A 151 9.79 18.88 -10.02
CA LEU A 151 8.62 18.17 -10.54
C LEU A 151 7.50 19.14 -10.96
N ALA A 152 7.47 20.35 -10.37
CA ALA A 152 6.49 21.37 -10.72
C ALA A 152 6.59 21.83 -12.19
N ASN A 153 7.81 21.94 -12.73
CA ASN A 153 8.01 22.50 -14.08
C ASN A 153 8.93 21.68 -15.00
N GLY A 154 9.71 20.73 -14.49
CA GLY A 154 10.66 19.91 -15.26
C GLY A 154 12.08 20.48 -15.34
N GLN A 155 12.33 21.64 -14.73
CA GLN A 155 13.62 22.30 -14.85
C GLN A 155 14.68 21.62 -13.98
N LYS A 156 15.86 21.40 -14.57
CA LYS A 156 17.10 21.11 -13.84
C LYS A 156 17.44 22.31 -12.95
N LEU A 157 17.37 22.13 -11.65
CA LEU A 157 17.72 23.17 -10.67
C LEU A 157 19.24 23.29 -10.55
N TRP A 158 19.92 22.14 -10.42
CA TRP A 158 21.38 22.04 -10.40
C TRP A 158 21.86 20.66 -10.84
N GLU A 159 23.15 20.57 -11.19
CA GLU A 159 23.85 19.31 -11.44
C GLU A 159 25.29 19.39 -10.94
N GLN A 160 25.85 18.27 -10.48
CA GLN A 160 27.28 18.20 -10.17
C GLN A 160 27.85 16.79 -10.40
N ASN A 161 29.15 16.75 -10.70
CA ASN A 161 29.87 15.54 -11.15
C ASN A 161 31.10 15.21 -10.28
N LYS A 162 31.19 15.80 -9.09
CA LYS A 162 32.26 15.60 -8.10
C LYS A 162 31.68 15.28 -6.72
N LEU A 163 30.56 14.56 -6.69
CA LEU A 163 29.85 14.23 -5.45
C LEU A 163 30.65 13.29 -4.55
N PHE A 164 31.40 12.35 -5.15
CA PHE A 164 32.08 11.26 -4.44
C PHE A 164 33.58 11.26 -4.69
N GLU A 165 34.33 10.77 -3.70
CA GLU A 165 35.78 10.60 -3.79
C GLU A 165 36.18 9.53 -4.82
N LYS A 166 35.32 8.52 -5.02
CA LYS A 166 35.61 7.32 -5.82
C LYS A 166 34.41 6.91 -6.66
N ASN A 167 34.64 6.59 -7.94
CA ASN A 167 33.61 6.10 -8.87
C ASN A 167 32.89 4.80 -8.45
N SER A 168 33.40 4.08 -7.43
CA SER A 168 32.77 2.87 -6.86
C SER A 168 31.77 3.16 -5.73
N GLU A 169 31.62 4.43 -5.36
CA GLU A 169 30.72 4.90 -4.31
C GLU A 169 29.29 4.99 -4.84
N GLN A 170 28.34 4.56 -4.00
CA GLN A 170 26.93 4.43 -4.36
C GLN A 170 26.07 4.99 -3.22
N ILE A 171 25.02 5.74 -3.58
CA ILE A 171 24.01 6.20 -2.62
C ILE A 171 23.23 5.00 -2.11
N VAL A 172 23.05 4.92 -0.79
CA VAL A 172 22.36 3.80 -0.12
C VAL A 172 21.16 4.24 0.71
N SER A 173 20.94 5.55 0.88
CA SER A 173 19.81 6.12 1.62
C SER A 173 18.77 6.81 0.74
N GLU A 174 17.64 7.16 1.35
CA GLU A 174 16.81 8.28 0.90
C GLU A 174 17.47 9.61 1.33
N ALA A 175 16.80 10.74 1.07
CA ALA A 175 17.34 12.07 1.33
C ALA A 175 16.85 12.66 2.65
N GLY A 176 17.78 13.09 3.50
CA GLY A 176 17.48 13.93 4.65
C GLY A 176 17.28 15.38 4.24
N GLU A 177 16.04 15.78 3.94
CA GLU A 177 15.69 17.16 3.61
C GLU A 177 15.70 18.05 4.86
N VAL A 178 16.57 19.07 4.87
CA VAL A 178 16.62 20.11 5.92
C VAL A 178 16.40 21.51 5.33
N ASN A 179 16.34 22.54 6.17
CA ASN A 179 16.04 23.92 5.76
C ASN A 179 16.97 24.42 4.63
N ASP A 180 18.28 24.27 4.80
CA ASP A 180 19.34 24.81 3.94
C ASP A 180 20.06 23.76 3.07
N GLY A 181 19.73 22.47 3.21
CA GLY A 181 20.49 21.40 2.60
C GLY A 181 19.76 20.08 2.44
N ILE A 182 20.48 19.11 1.87
CA ILE A 182 20.02 17.73 1.63
C ILE A 182 21.13 16.79 2.09
N PHE A 183 20.81 15.85 2.98
CA PHE A 183 21.73 14.78 3.40
C PHE A 183 21.57 13.54 2.53
N LEU A 184 22.69 12.94 2.12
CA LEU A 184 22.75 11.68 1.38
C LEU A 184 23.83 10.78 1.98
N ALA A 185 23.49 9.52 2.27
CA ALA A 185 24.46 8.51 2.72
C ALA A 185 24.87 7.59 1.57
N THR A 186 26.13 7.19 1.57
CA THR A 186 26.71 6.26 0.62
C THR A 186 27.24 5.02 1.33
N ASN A 187 27.80 4.08 0.56
CA ASN A 187 28.60 2.99 1.09
C ASN A 187 29.99 3.41 1.63
N ARG A 188 30.21 4.69 1.92
CA ARG A 188 31.44 5.26 2.53
C ARG A 188 31.19 6.41 3.50
N ASN A 189 30.42 7.41 3.08
CA ASN A 189 30.31 8.71 3.72
C ASN A 189 28.85 9.18 3.77
N ILE A 190 28.57 10.13 4.65
CA ILE A 190 27.40 11.01 4.54
C ILE A 190 27.85 12.36 3.98
N TYR A 191 27.07 12.95 3.08
CA TYR A 191 27.29 14.28 2.53
C TYR A 191 26.11 15.19 2.85
N LYS A 192 26.38 16.43 3.29
CA LYS A 192 25.38 17.50 3.25
C LYS A 192 25.61 18.34 1.99
N LEU A 193 24.60 18.41 1.14
CA LEU A 193 24.60 19.25 -0.06
C LEU A 193 23.84 20.55 0.20
N ASN A 194 24.29 21.65 -0.42
CA ASN A 194 23.53 22.87 -0.52
C ASN A 194 22.26 22.60 -1.35
N LYS A 195 21.11 22.99 -0.82
CA LYS A 195 19.80 22.71 -1.41
C LYS A 195 19.58 23.41 -2.77
N GLN A 196 20.15 24.59 -2.97
CA GLN A 196 19.96 25.44 -4.15
C GLN A 196 21.03 25.24 -5.23
N THR A 197 22.28 24.96 -4.86
CA THR A 197 23.40 24.81 -5.81
C THR A 197 23.85 23.37 -6.01
N GLY A 198 23.52 22.48 -5.08
CA GLY A 198 24.02 21.10 -5.04
C GLY A 198 25.45 20.96 -4.52
N ASP A 199 26.15 22.04 -4.18
CA ASP A 199 27.54 21.99 -3.69
C ASP A 199 27.66 21.18 -2.40
N ILE A 200 28.76 20.44 -2.23
CA ILE A 200 29.06 19.76 -0.96
C ILE A 200 29.41 20.83 0.08
N LEU A 201 28.62 20.91 1.16
CA LEU A 201 28.90 21.77 2.30
C LEU A 201 29.93 21.12 3.24
N TYR A 202 29.75 19.83 3.51
CA TYR A 202 30.68 18.97 4.24
C TYR A 202 30.36 17.49 4.03
N SER A 203 31.28 16.62 4.46
CA SER A 203 31.09 15.17 4.55
C SER A 203 31.40 14.65 5.96
N ILE A 204 30.90 13.46 6.27
CA ILE A 204 31.07 12.73 7.53
C ILE A 204 31.51 11.30 7.18
N ASP A 205 32.56 10.79 7.82
CA ASP A 205 32.97 9.39 7.68
C ASP A 205 31.95 8.46 8.34
N MET A 206 31.14 7.82 7.48
CA MET A 206 30.02 6.99 7.89
C MET A 206 29.70 5.95 6.82
N LYS A 207 30.36 4.80 6.93
CA LYS A 207 30.13 3.66 6.06
C LYS A 207 28.77 3.02 6.35
N SER A 208 28.02 2.73 5.28
CA SER A 208 26.81 1.91 5.33
C SER A 208 26.87 0.75 4.32
N ASP A 209 26.15 -0.33 4.58
CA ASP A 209 26.11 -1.48 3.66
C ASP A 209 25.27 -1.18 2.40
N LEU A 210 25.59 -1.84 1.29
CA LEU A 210 24.77 -1.75 0.07
C LEU A 210 23.41 -2.44 0.29
N PRO A 211 22.30 -1.86 -0.20
CA PRO A 211 21.00 -2.49 -0.10
C PRO A 211 20.92 -3.78 -0.93
N MET A 212 20.16 -4.76 -0.45
CA MET A 212 20.04 -6.09 -1.06
C MET A 212 18.62 -6.36 -1.54
N VAL A 213 18.45 -6.66 -2.84
CA VAL A 213 17.16 -7.09 -3.39
C VAL A 213 16.78 -8.43 -2.75
N MET A 214 15.68 -8.44 -1.99
CA MET A 214 15.18 -9.66 -1.37
C MET A 214 14.70 -10.64 -2.45
N PRO A 215 15.14 -11.92 -2.44
CA PRO A 215 14.67 -12.89 -3.42
C PRO A 215 13.19 -13.19 -3.20
N LYS A 216 12.33 -12.60 -4.04
CA LYS A 216 10.87 -12.78 -4.04
C LYS A 216 10.52 -14.25 -3.86
N GLN A 217 9.81 -14.58 -2.77
CA GLN A 217 9.42 -15.96 -2.47
C GLN A 217 8.70 -16.56 -3.69
N LYS A 218 9.22 -17.71 -4.18
CA LYS A 218 8.50 -18.48 -5.20
C LYS A 218 7.21 -19.01 -4.58
N LYS A 219 6.08 -18.33 -4.83
CA LYS A 219 4.76 -18.95 -4.68
C LYS A 219 4.78 -20.26 -5.48
N ALA A 220 4.49 -21.38 -4.81
CA ALA A 220 4.55 -22.72 -5.39
C ALA A 220 3.38 -22.95 -6.36
N GLY A 221 3.44 -22.32 -7.53
CA GLY A 221 2.55 -22.57 -8.65
C GLY A 221 3.19 -23.54 -9.64
N PHE A 222 2.46 -24.59 -10.02
CA PHE A 222 2.86 -25.48 -11.13
C PHE A 222 2.91 -24.68 -12.44
N GLY A 223 4.11 -24.43 -12.97
CA GLY A 223 4.30 -23.72 -14.23
C GLY A 223 5.73 -23.86 -14.75
N LEU A 224 5.88 -24.12 -16.06
CA LEU A 224 7.18 -24.30 -16.70
C LEU A 224 8.06 -23.03 -16.61
N PRO A 225 9.40 -23.17 -16.57
CA PRO A 225 10.31 -22.04 -16.51
C PRO A 225 10.23 -21.18 -17.78
N LYS A 226 9.68 -19.96 -17.63
CA LYS A 226 9.69 -18.94 -18.69
C LYS A 226 11.07 -18.29 -18.79
N PHE A 227 11.93 -18.83 -19.64
CA PHE A 227 13.14 -18.13 -20.08
C PHE A 227 12.76 -16.88 -20.91
N GLY A 228 13.38 -15.72 -20.64
CA GLY A 228 13.41 -14.59 -21.57
C GLY A 228 12.51 -13.36 -21.32
N LYS A 229 11.98 -13.12 -20.10
CA LYS A 229 11.10 -11.94 -19.84
C LYS A 229 11.36 -11.12 -18.55
N SER A 230 12.55 -11.19 -17.92
CA SER A 230 12.79 -10.54 -16.61
C SER A 230 13.93 -9.51 -16.58
N MET A 231 14.11 -8.69 -17.62
CA MET A 231 15.10 -7.59 -17.56
C MET A 231 14.60 -6.33 -16.83
N ASN A 232 13.28 -6.13 -16.74
CA ASN A 232 12.67 -4.90 -16.21
C ASN A 232 12.00 -5.05 -14.83
N ASN A 233 11.62 -6.27 -14.43
CA ASN A 233 10.71 -6.51 -13.29
C ASN A 233 11.15 -5.93 -11.94
N ASP A 234 12.43 -5.65 -11.79
CA ASP A 234 13.03 -5.11 -10.56
C ASP A 234 13.80 -3.80 -10.82
N LEU A 235 13.62 -3.12 -11.98
CA LEU A 235 14.37 -1.89 -12.29
C LEU A 235 13.93 -0.72 -11.39
N ASN A 236 12.61 -0.54 -11.21
CA ASN A 236 12.08 0.49 -10.32
C ASN A 236 12.56 0.25 -8.88
N GLU A 237 12.41 -0.98 -8.38
CA GLU A 237 12.91 -1.46 -7.09
C GLU A 237 14.43 -1.21 -6.93
N GLN A 238 15.26 -1.55 -7.92
CA GLN A 238 16.71 -1.28 -7.90
C GLN A 238 17.05 0.22 -7.83
N GLN A 239 16.25 1.08 -8.45
CA GLN A 239 16.48 2.53 -8.46
C GLN A 239 16.00 3.25 -7.19
N THR A 240 15.16 2.61 -6.36
CA THR A 240 14.58 3.21 -5.14
C THR A 240 14.99 2.51 -3.85
N MET A 241 15.44 1.25 -3.86
CA MET A 241 15.82 0.50 -2.65
C MET A 241 16.95 1.15 -1.83
N THR A 242 16.85 1.07 -0.49
CA THR A 242 17.78 1.65 0.50
C THR A 242 18.14 0.69 1.62
N SER A 243 19.18 1.05 2.39
CA SER A 243 19.68 0.35 3.58
C SER A 243 20.02 1.31 4.73
N ALA A 244 19.75 2.60 4.55
CA ALA A 244 19.94 3.65 5.53
C ALA A 244 18.93 4.77 5.27
N ASP A 245 18.64 5.60 6.27
CA ASP A 245 17.74 6.73 6.12
C ASP A 245 18.03 7.85 7.14
N PHE A 246 17.43 9.01 6.89
CA PHE A 246 17.52 10.20 7.73
C PHE A 246 16.15 10.64 8.21
N PHE A 247 16.07 11.23 9.40
CA PHE A 247 14.87 11.92 9.86
C PHE A 247 15.21 13.12 10.75
N GLN A 248 14.31 14.10 10.80
CA GLN A 248 14.35 15.18 11.78
C GLN A 248 13.18 15.04 12.75
N ARG A 249 13.41 15.40 14.02
CA ARG A 249 12.36 15.67 15.01
C ARG A 249 12.25 17.20 15.18
N ASP A 250 11.86 17.68 16.36
CA ASP A 250 11.48 19.08 16.60
C ASP A 250 12.63 20.09 16.55
N ASN A 251 13.87 19.62 16.66
CA ASN A 251 15.05 20.46 16.56
C ASN A 251 15.56 20.45 15.11
N PRO A 252 15.30 21.50 14.31
CA PRO A 252 15.73 21.55 12.91
C PRO A 252 17.26 21.62 12.76
N ASN A 253 18.00 21.87 13.85
CA ASN A 253 19.46 21.88 13.88
C ASN A 253 20.05 20.48 14.08
N ILE A 254 19.24 19.45 14.35
CA ILE A 254 19.69 18.06 14.49
C ILE A 254 19.04 17.20 13.40
N ILE A 255 19.83 16.34 12.78
CA ILE A 255 19.34 15.29 11.90
C ILE A 255 19.79 13.93 12.43
N TYR A 256 18.85 13.00 12.53
CA TYR A 256 19.12 11.63 12.93
C TYR A 256 19.41 10.81 11.67
N PHE A 257 20.28 9.82 11.82
CA PHE A 257 20.68 8.89 10.78
C PHE A 257 20.67 7.47 11.33
N TRP A 258 20.12 6.53 10.57
CA TRP A 258 20.24 5.10 10.87
C TRP A 258 20.66 4.31 9.64
N ASN A 259 21.34 3.19 9.88
CA ASN A 259 21.62 2.18 8.87
C ASN A 259 21.36 0.77 9.45
N GLN A 260 21.91 -0.26 8.83
CA GLN A 260 21.70 -1.65 9.24
C GLN A 260 22.26 -2.00 10.62
N ASP A 261 23.25 -1.25 11.11
CA ASP A 261 24.04 -1.59 12.29
C ASP A 261 24.05 -0.49 13.36
N ILE A 262 23.70 0.77 13.03
CA ILE A 262 23.73 1.89 13.97
C ILE A 262 22.56 2.89 13.84
N LEU A 263 22.33 3.64 14.92
CA LEU A 263 21.56 4.87 14.98
C LEU A 263 22.44 5.98 15.58
N THR A 264 22.41 7.19 15.01
CA THR A 264 23.16 8.36 15.51
C THR A 264 22.44 9.67 15.15
N ALA A 265 22.97 10.79 15.63
CA ALA A 265 22.48 12.14 15.33
C ALA A 265 23.64 13.09 15.04
N PHE A 266 23.44 14.00 14.08
CA PHE A 266 24.41 15.01 13.68
C PHE A 266 23.84 16.42 13.81
N GLN A 267 24.71 17.37 14.16
CA GLN A 267 24.41 18.79 14.00
C GLN A 267 24.32 19.12 12.51
N VAL A 268 23.24 19.80 12.11
CA VAL A 268 22.96 20.18 10.72
C VAL A 268 23.90 21.29 10.23
N ALA A 269 24.53 22.04 11.14
CA ALA A 269 25.42 23.14 10.79
C ALA A 269 26.79 22.67 10.29
N ASP A 270 27.38 21.65 10.91
CA ASP A 270 28.78 21.25 10.71
C ASP A 270 29.03 19.73 10.68
N GLY A 271 27.98 18.91 10.80
CA GLY A 271 28.08 17.45 10.71
C GLY A 271 28.66 16.75 11.93
N LYS A 272 28.93 17.47 13.02
CA LYS A 272 29.44 16.84 14.25
C LYS A 272 28.39 15.91 14.86
N GLU A 273 28.83 14.75 15.31
CA GLU A 273 28.00 13.84 16.11
C GLU A 273 27.52 14.55 17.38
N VAL A 274 26.22 14.49 17.62
CA VAL A 274 25.60 15.02 18.86
C VAL A 274 25.90 14.07 20.02
N TRP A 275 25.97 12.77 19.74
CA TRP A 275 26.17 11.71 20.69
C TRP A 275 26.74 10.43 20.04
N GLU A 276 27.30 9.55 20.86
CA GLU A 276 27.98 8.31 20.46
C GLU A 276 27.03 7.32 19.75
N ARG A 277 27.48 6.76 18.63
CA ARG A 277 26.70 5.86 17.77
C ARG A 277 26.12 4.68 18.57
N VAL A 278 24.79 4.55 18.59
CA VAL A 278 24.08 3.42 19.20
C VAL A 278 24.19 2.23 18.26
N GLU A 279 24.82 1.14 18.71
CA GLU A 279 24.80 -0.13 17.99
C GLU A 279 23.40 -0.75 18.03
N LEU A 280 22.91 -1.21 16.87
CA LEU A 280 21.61 -1.85 16.74
C LEU A 280 21.79 -3.38 16.63
N PRO A 281 21.01 -4.21 17.36
CA PRO A 281 21.11 -5.66 17.28
C PRO A 281 20.65 -6.23 15.92
N SER A 282 19.91 -5.42 15.15
CA SER A 282 19.35 -5.67 13.82
C SER A 282 18.94 -4.32 13.20
N PRO A 283 18.68 -4.22 11.88
CA PRO A 283 18.27 -2.97 11.24
C PRO A 283 17.01 -2.37 11.87
N LEU A 284 16.95 -1.04 11.96
CA LEU A 284 15.78 -0.31 12.44
C LEU A 284 14.57 -0.57 11.53
N THR A 285 13.42 -0.87 12.13
CA THR A 285 12.13 -1.05 11.43
C THR A 285 11.13 0.04 11.77
N ASN A 286 11.08 0.46 13.03
CA ASN A 286 10.14 1.49 13.49
C ASN A 286 10.77 2.39 14.56
N ILE A 287 10.40 3.67 14.53
CA ILE A 287 10.57 4.59 15.65
C ILE A 287 9.19 4.91 16.19
N LEU A 288 8.98 4.65 17.48
CA LEU A 288 7.71 4.89 18.16
C LEU A 288 7.84 6.21 18.94
N TYR A 289 6.81 7.05 18.84
CA TYR A 289 6.79 8.36 19.48
C TYR A 289 6.19 8.23 20.88
N ASP A 290 6.96 8.59 21.89
CA ASP A 290 6.53 8.55 23.29
C ASP A 290 7.37 9.51 24.15
N SER A 291 6.85 9.92 25.30
CA SER A 291 7.52 10.84 26.24
C SER A 291 8.65 10.18 27.06
N HIS A 292 8.70 8.85 27.20
CA HIS A 292 9.79 8.17 27.88
C HIS A 292 11.10 8.25 27.07
N GLY A 293 11.05 8.36 25.74
CA GLY A 293 12.25 8.51 24.90
C GLY A 293 12.00 8.22 23.43
N MET A 294 13.09 8.06 22.66
CA MET A 294 13.04 7.54 21.31
C MET A 294 13.01 6.01 21.36
N LEU A 295 11.80 5.44 21.25
CA LEU A 295 11.60 4.01 21.22
C LEU A 295 11.94 3.47 19.83
N VAL A 296 12.88 2.53 19.74
CA VAL A 296 13.43 2.00 18.48
C VAL A 296 13.19 0.50 18.42
N ALA A 297 12.38 0.05 17.45
CA ALA A 297 12.20 -1.36 17.15
C ALA A 297 13.12 -1.79 16.01
N THR A 298 13.64 -3.01 16.09
CA THR A 298 14.55 -3.59 15.10
C THR A 298 13.98 -4.87 14.44
N ALA A 299 14.52 -5.22 13.28
CA ALA A 299 14.06 -6.34 12.46
C ALA A 299 14.39 -7.72 13.05
N GLU A 300 13.62 -8.76 12.71
CA GLU A 300 13.93 -10.16 13.07
C GLU A 300 15.33 -10.57 12.59
N LYS A 301 15.78 -10.05 11.44
CA LYS A 301 17.03 -10.46 10.79
C LYS A 301 17.80 -9.29 10.17
N THR A 302 19.13 -9.37 10.25
CA THR A 302 20.04 -8.55 9.43
C THR A 302 20.02 -9.03 7.98
N LEU A 303 20.42 -8.17 7.03
CA LEU A 303 20.67 -8.57 5.63
C LEU A 303 21.62 -9.77 5.54
N ASN A 304 22.62 -9.83 6.42
CA ASN A 304 23.56 -10.95 6.52
C ASN A 304 22.91 -12.27 6.94
N ASP A 305 21.90 -12.23 7.82
CA ASP A 305 21.14 -13.41 8.24
C ASP A 305 20.16 -13.84 7.11
N VAL A 306 19.52 -12.89 6.41
CA VAL A 306 18.69 -13.14 5.21
C VAL A 306 19.49 -13.77 4.05
N ALA A 307 20.69 -13.25 3.77
CA ALA A 307 21.60 -13.80 2.75
C ALA A 307 22.02 -15.24 3.07
N LYS A 308 22.32 -15.54 4.34
CA LYS A 308 22.65 -16.90 4.81
C LYS A 308 21.45 -17.84 4.77
N ALA A 309 20.25 -17.35 5.09
CA ALA A 309 19.01 -18.12 5.02
C ALA A 309 18.57 -18.42 3.57
N SER A 310 18.81 -17.51 2.63
CA SER A 310 18.47 -17.69 1.20
C SER A 310 19.48 -18.53 0.41
N GLY A 311 20.74 -18.60 0.85
CA GLY A 311 21.83 -19.32 0.17
C GLY A 311 21.57 -20.80 -0.17
N SER A 312 22.25 -21.29 -1.21
CA SER A 312 22.14 -22.65 -1.78
C SER A 312 22.97 -23.72 -1.06
N GLY A 313 23.49 -23.42 0.15
CA GLY A 313 24.56 -24.13 0.84
C GLY A 313 24.53 -25.66 0.75
N GLY A 314 25.40 -26.22 -0.09
CA GLY A 314 25.61 -27.66 -0.23
C GLY A 314 26.20 -28.31 1.02
N GLY A 315 25.94 -29.61 1.19
CA GLY A 315 26.42 -30.39 2.33
C GLY A 315 25.62 -30.16 3.63
N LEU A 316 25.87 -31.02 4.63
CA LEU A 316 25.14 -31.01 5.90
C LEU A 316 25.39 -29.73 6.72
N ILE A 317 26.64 -29.26 6.78
CA ILE A 317 27.02 -28.03 7.49
C ILE A 317 26.35 -26.79 6.87
N GLY A 318 26.24 -26.74 5.53
CA GLY A 318 25.54 -25.68 4.82
C GLY A 318 24.05 -25.62 5.19
N LYS A 319 23.37 -26.78 5.23
CA LYS A 319 21.98 -26.90 5.66
C LYS A 319 21.77 -26.48 7.12
N ILE A 320 22.68 -26.84 8.03
CA ILE A 320 22.62 -26.43 9.45
C ILE A 320 22.77 -24.91 9.59
N LYS A 321 23.77 -24.31 8.94
CA LYS A 321 23.97 -22.84 8.96
C LYS A 321 22.77 -22.08 8.38
N LYS A 322 22.20 -22.56 7.26
CA LYS A 322 20.98 -22.02 6.65
C LYS A 322 19.78 -22.08 7.61
N ASN A 323 19.54 -23.24 8.23
CA ASN A 323 18.43 -23.43 9.17
C ASN A 323 18.59 -22.60 10.45
N SER A 324 19.82 -22.43 10.93
CA SER A 324 20.14 -21.54 12.06
C SER A 324 19.85 -20.08 11.73
N ALA A 325 20.33 -19.57 10.58
CA ALA A 325 20.04 -18.21 10.13
C ALA A 325 18.55 -17.96 9.88
N ALA A 326 17.83 -18.94 9.31
CA ALA A 326 16.39 -18.84 9.05
C ALA A 326 15.53 -18.79 10.33
N LYS A 327 16.01 -19.35 11.46
CA LYS A 327 15.33 -19.36 12.75
C LYS A 327 15.78 -18.26 13.71
N LYS A 328 16.72 -17.42 13.27
CA LYS A 328 17.32 -16.40 14.12
C LYS A 328 16.37 -15.22 14.27
N ASN A 329 16.26 -14.72 15.49
CA ASN A 329 15.47 -13.57 15.87
C ASN A 329 16.39 -12.57 16.59
N ARG A 330 16.45 -11.35 16.07
CA ARG A 330 17.19 -10.21 16.60
C ARG A 330 16.31 -8.99 16.87
N ALA A 331 15.00 -9.13 16.64
CA ALA A 331 14.04 -8.05 16.87
C ALA A 331 14.05 -7.70 18.35
N SER A 332 14.26 -6.42 18.63
CA SER A 332 14.34 -5.87 19.97
C SER A 332 13.74 -4.46 20.00
N LEU A 333 13.43 -3.97 21.20
CA LEU A 333 12.96 -2.62 21.47
C LEU A 333 13.93 -1.92 22.43
N LEU A 334 14.54 -0.83 21.96
CA LEU A 334 15.42 0.03 22.74
C LEU A 334 14.68 1.32 23.12
N CYS A 335 15.06 1.95 24.23
CA CYS A 335 14.61 3.31 24.58
C CYS A 335 15.78 4.26 24.66
N ILE A 336 15.97 5.09 23.64
CA ILE A 336 17.13 5.98 23.51
C ILE A 336 16.77 7.40 23.96
N ASP A 337 17.62 8.03 24.77
CA ASP A 337 17.55 9.47 25.03
C ASP A 337 17.93 10.24 23.75
N PRO A 338 17.00 10.99 23.12
CA PRO A 338 17.28 11.70 21.87
C PRO A 338 18.34 12.82 22.03
N GLN A 339 18.61 13.29 23.26
CA GLN A 339 19.61 14.32 23.52
C GLN A 339 21.02 13.76 23.73
N THR A 340 21.14 12.58 24.33
CA THR A 340 22.45 12.01 24.75
C THR A 340 22.84 10.72 24.05
N GLY A 341 21.94 10.12 23.26
CA GLY A 341 22.16 8.84 22.57
C GLY A 341 22.16 7.62 23.49
N LYS A 342 22.11 7.82 24.80
CA LYS A 342 22.19 6.70 25.76
C LYS A 342 20.89 5.95 25.82
N GLU A 343 20.99 4.64 25.98
CA GLU A 343 19.83 3.84 26.37
C GLU A 343 19.39 4.22 27.79
N LYS A 344 18.07 4.38 27.96
CA LYS A 344 17.43 4.80 29.21
C LYS A 344 17.02 3.62 30.10
N TRP A 345 17.00 2.41 29.54
CA TRP A 345 16.71 1.17 30.24
C TRP A 345 18.01 0.42 30.55
N ASP A 346 17.98 -0.51 31.51
CA ASP A 346 19.16 -1.33 31.87
C ASP A 346 19.61 -2.24 30.71
N SER A 347 18.68 -2.58 29.81
CA SER A 347 18.88 -3.39 28.62
C SER A 347 17.72 -3.16 27.64
N ASP A 348 17.89 -3.63 26.41
CA ASP A 348 16.84 -3.71 25.41
C ASP A 348 15.79 -4.79 25.73
N VAL A 349 14.63 -4.73 25.08
CA VAL A 349 13.51 -5.67 25.29
C VAL A 349 13.34 -6.59 24.07
N ASP A 350 13.72 -7.87 24.24
CA ASP A 350 13.54 -8.95 23.27
C ASP A 350 12.11 -8.99 22.67
N LEU A 351 11.99 -8.77 21.37
CA LEU A 351 10.75 -8.95 20.62
C LEU A 351 10.68 -10.33 19.96
N GLN A 352 9.50 -10.73 19.48
CA GLN A 352 9.31 -12.01 18.76
C GLN A 352 8.92 -11.76 17.30
N GLY A 353 9.89 -11.31 16.51
CA GLY A 353 9.72 -10.93 15.10
C GLY A 353 9.43 -9.43 14.90
N ASP A 354 9.17 -9.06 13.65
CA ASP A 354 8.96 -7.68 13.22
C ASP A 354 7.66 -7.10 13.80
N VAL A 355 7.66 -5.81 14.14
CA VAL A 355 6.47 -5.10 14.63
C VAL A 355 5.50 -4.87 13.47
N LEU A 356 4.30 -5.43 13.58
CA LEU A 356 3.20 -5.20 12.63
C LEU A 356 2.31 -4.03 13.04
N ALA A 357 2.08 -3.90 14.35
CA ALA A 357 1.30 -2.82 14.96
C ALA A 357 1.71 -2.65 16.42
N TYR A 358 1.44 -1.47 16.98
CA TYR A 358 1.61 -1.20 18.41
C TYR A 358 0.34 -0.59 19.00
N LYS A 359 0.27 -0.34 20.31
CA LYS A 359 -0.66 0.58 21.00
C LYS A 359 -0.04 1.02 22.33
N LEU A 360 -0.37 2.21 22.82
CA LEU A 360 0.03 2.72 24.12
C LEU A 360 -1.20 2.87 25.03
N SER A 361 -1.05 2.52 26.31
CA SER A 361 -2.06 2.69 27.34
C SER A 361 -1.38 3.08 28.65
N GLY A 362 -1.39 4.37 28.98
CA GLY A 362 -0.60 4.91 30.08
C GLY A 362 0.90 4.67 29.85
N ASN A 363 1.57 4.02 30.81
CA ASN A 363 2.97 3.64 30.72
C ASN A 363 3.22 2.30 29.99
N LYS A 364 2.19 1.70 29.37
CA LYS A 364 2.27 0.37 28.75
C LYS A 364 2.29 0.45 27.23
N LEU A 365 3.34 -0.09 26.62
CA LEU A 365 3.45 -0.30 25.18
C LEU A 365 3.10 -1.75 24.82
N ILE A 366 2.02 -1.88 24.06
CA ILE A 366 1.54 -3.12 23.47
C ILE A 366 2.15 -3.24 22.07
N LEU A 367 2.73 -4.40 21.74
CA LEU A 367 3.32 -4.69 20.45
C LEU A 367 2.71 -5.97 19.88
N ALA A 368 2.16 -5.90 18.67
CA ALA A 368 1.86 -7.07 17.87
C ALA A 368 3.01 -7.32 16.90
N THR A 369 3.66 -8.47 17.05
CA THR A 369 4.83 -8.85 16.24
C THR A 369 4.58 -10.13 15.48
N ALA A 370 5.26 -10.30 14.34
CA ALA A 370 5.21 -11.53 13.55
C ALA A 370 6.60 -11.99 13.15
N ARG A 371 6.84 -13.30 13.23
CA ARG A 371 8.04 -13.91 12.67
C ARG A 371 7.85 -14.32 11.22
N ASP A 372 8.94 -14.34 10.45
CA ASP A 372 9.06 -14.86 9.07
C ASP A 372 8.40 -16.24 8.87
N GLN A 373 8.39 -17.07 9.91
CA GLN A 373 7.75 -18.39 9.93
C GLN A 373 6.21 -18.36 10.11
N GLY A 374 5.58 -17.18 10.05
CA GLY A 374 4.13 -16.98 10.18
C GLY A 374 3.58 -17.12 11.61
N THR A 375 4.41 -16.96 12.64
CA THR A 375 3.95 -17.00 14.04
C THR A 375 3.75 -15.58 14.56
N ASN A 376 2.54 -15.28 15.05
CA ASN A 376 2.20 -13.97 15.60
C ASN A 376 2.32 -13.97 17.13
N PHE A 377 2.61 -12.80 17.69
CA PHE A 377 2.73 -12.58 19.13
C PHE A 377 2.11 -11.24 19.53
N ILE A 378 1.67 -11.16 20.79
CA ILE A 378 1.43 -9.90 21.48
C ILE A 378 2.37 -9.83 22.69
N SER A 379 3.09 -8.70 22.80
CA SER A 379 3.94 -8.36 23.94
C SER A 379 3.40 -7.09 24.59
N ILE A 380 3.60 -6.95 25.91
CA ILE A 380 3.28 -5.73 26.65
C ILE A 380 4.53 -5.35 27.43
N VAL A 381 5.01 -4.12 27.24
CA VAL A 381 6.24 -3.55 27.82
C VAL A 381 5.84 -2.41 28.75
N ASP A 382 6.35 -2.43 29.97
CA ASP A 382 6.31 -1.29 30.88
C ASP A 382 7.43 -0.32 30.50
N LEU A 383 7.06 0.93 30.16
CA LEU A 383 7.97 1.94 29.64
C LEU A 383 8.82 2.62 30.71
N ASP A 384 8.35 2.65 31.96
CA ASP A 384 9.13 3.15 33.10
C ASP A 384 10.23 2.16 33.47
N ALA A 385 9.88 0.86 33.52
CA ALA A 385 10.77 -0.21 33.94
C ALA A 385 11.64 -0.78 32.81
N GLY A 386 11.29 -0.52 31.55
CA GLY A 386 11.97 -1.05 30.36
C GLY A 386 11.89 -2.56 30.23
N LYS A 387 10.79 -3.17 30.66
CA LYS A 387 10.68 -4.63 30.85
C LYS A 387 9.33 -5.14 30.34
N SER A 388 9.34 -6.34 29.75
CA SER A 388 8.11 -7.05 29.39
C SER A 388 7.31 -7.39 30.64
N ILE A 389 6.06 -6.93 30.70
CA ILE A 389 5.06 -7.30 31.71
C ILE A 389 4.75 -8.79 31.58
N THR A 390 4.61 -9.27 30.34
CA THR A 390 4.45 -10.70 30.05
C THR A 390 5.74 -11.47 30.36
N LYS A 391 5.66 -12.51 31.22
CA LYS A 391 6.81 -13.39 31.51
C LYS A 391 7.39 -14.09 30.26
N LYS A 392 6.56 -14.24 29.22
CA LYS A 392 6.92 -14.64 27.86
C LYS A 392 5.93 -13.97 26.91
N ALA A 393 6.40 -13.45 25.78
CA ALA A 393 5.55 -12.92 24.73
C ALA A 393 4.43 -13.92 24.36
N LEU A 394 3.19 -13.43 24.28
CA LEU A 394 2.03 -14.27 24.13
C LEU A 394 1.88 -14.72 22.68
N SER A 395 2.12 -16.01 22.40
CA SER A 395 1.90 -16.56 21.07
C SER A 395 0.42 -16.56 20.71
N ILE A 396 0.11 -15.97 19.56
CA ILE A 396 -1.21 -15.77 19.01
C ILE A 396 -1.43 -16.74 17.85
N LYS A 397 -2.59 -17.41 17.84
CA LYS A 397 -3.00 -18.31 16.76
C LYS A 397 -3.78 -17.54 15.69
N GLY A 398 -3.56 -17.89 14.43
CA GLY A 398 -4.14 -17.18 13.29
C GLY A 398 -3.47 -15.84 13.01
N GLU A 399 -3.82 -15.24 11.88
CA GLU A 399 -3.39 -13.88 11.51
C GLU A 399 -4.14 -12.86 12.36
N ILE A 400 -3.43 -11.90 12.97
CA ILE A 400 -4.07 -10.80 13.71
C ILE A 400 -4.87 -9.94 12.73
N ARG A 401 -6.13 -9.67 13.06
CA ARG A 401 -7.07 -8.87 12.25
C ARG A 401 -7.44 -7.56 12.94
N ASP A 402 -7.75 -7.60 14.24
CA ASP A 402 -7.99 -6.40 15.05
C ASP A 402 -7.17 -6.39 16.33
N LEU A 403 -6.86 -5.18 16.80
CA LEU A 403 -6.36 -4.86 18.14
C LEU A 403 -7.12 -3.62 18.62
N GLN A 404 -7.75 -3.65 19.78
CA GLN A 404 -8.49 -2.51 20.35
C GLN A 404 -8.32 -2.45 21.87
N LEU A 405 -8.16 -1.24 22.42
CA LEU A 405 -8.07 -1.01 23.86
C LEU A 405 -9.47 -0.81 24.45
N PHE A 406 -9.78 -1.54 25.51
CA PHE A 406 -10.99 -1.45 26.33
C PHE A 406 -10.62 -1.10 27.79
N PRO A 407 -11.58 -0.69 28.64
CA PRO A 407 -11.38 -0.56 30.08
C PRO A 407 -10.88 -1.86 30.76
N GLN A 408 -11.24 -3.03 30.21
CA GLN A 408 -10.82 -4.36 30.69
C GLN A 408 -9.47 -4.83 30.13
N GLY A 409 -8.85 -4.06 29.23
CA GLY A 409 -7.55 -4.37 28.64
C GLY A 409 -7.56 -4.45 27.11
N LEU A 410 -6.65 -5.24 26.51
CA LEU A 410 -6.51 -5.33 25.05
C LEU A 410 -7.38 -6.43 24.46
N TYR A 411 -8.42 -6.04 23.71
CA TYR A 411 -9.08 -6.93 22.78
C TYR A 411 -8.23 -7.22 21.55
N TYR A 412 -8.19 -8.48 21.15
CA TYR A 412 -7.66 -8.88 19.85
C TYR A 412 -8.55 -9.91 19.18
N ARG A 413 -8.59 -9.84 17.84
CA ARG A 413 -9.27 -10.81 16.97
C ARG A 413 -8.29 -11.33 15.94
N THR A 414 -8.33 -12.64 15.70
CA THR A 414 -7.58 -13.30 14.64
C THR A 414 -8.50 -14.12 13.74
N THR A 415 -7.90 -14.81 12.77
CA THR A 415 -8.59 -15.84 11.98
C THR A 415 -9.08 -17.04 12.81
N ASP A 416 -8.52 -17.26 14.01
CA ASP A 416 -8.64 -18.50 14.79
C ASP A 416 -9.23 -18.30 16.21
N GLU A 417 -9.02 -17.13 16.82
CA GLU A 417 -9.52 -16.82 18.16
C GLU A 417 -9.80 -15.32 18.40
N ILE A 418 -10.65 -15.05 19.40
CA ILE A 418 -10.91 -13.74 19.98
C ILE A 418 -10.59 -13.80 21.48
N ASN A 419 -10.01 -12.75 22.05
CA ASN A 419 -9.85 -12.61 23.50
C ASN A 419 -9.71 -11.15 23.94
N ILE A 420 -9.74 -10.96 25.25
CA ILE A 420 -9.28 -9.76 25.95
C ILE A 420 -8.07 -10.16 26.80
N LEU A 421 -7.00 -9.36 26.75
CA LEU A 421 -5.81 -9.50 27.59
C LEU A 421 -5.84 -8.46 28.69
N ASP A 422 -5.68 -8.91 29.93
CA ASP A 422 -5.37 -8.03 31.04
C ASP A 422 -4.01 -7.34 30.79
N LEU A 423 -3.91 -6.03 31.03
CA LEU A 423 -2.70 -5.25 30.73
C LEU A 423 -1.66 -5.28 31.86
N GLU A 424 -2.03 -5.70 33.07
CA GLU A 424 -1.14 -5.75 34.24
C GLU A 424 -0.48 -7.14 34.39
N SER A 425 -1.16 -8.22 33.99
CA SER A 425 -0.60 -9.58 33.99
C SER A 425 -0.27 -10.12 32.59
N GLY A 426 -0.92 -9.59 31.54
CA GLY A 426 -0.84 -10.13 30.17
C GLY A 426 -1.62 -11.42 29.96
N ASP A 427 -2.42 -11.87 30.94
CA ASP A 427 -3.21 -13.09 30.83
C ASP A 427 -4.46 -12.92 29.98
N LYS A 428 -4.90 -14.01 29.35
CA LYS A 428 -6.17 -14.11 28.64
C LYS A 428 -7.34 -14.14 29.64
N THR A 429 -8.20 -13.13 29.61
CA THR A 429 -9.43 -13.05 30.42
C THR A 429 -10.31 -14.28 30.16
N TRP A 430 -10.47 -14.69 28.89
CA TRP A 430 -11.08 -15.98 28.56
C TRP A 430 -10.00 -17.05 28.42
N LYS A 431 -9.78 -17.83 29.50
CA LYS A 431 -8.67 -18.81 29.61
C LYS A 431 -8.55 -19.83 28.46
N LYS A 432 -9.65 -20.19 27.79
CA LYS A 432 -9.64 -21.10 26.61
C LYS A 432 -9.55 -20.38 25.26
N GLY A 433 -9.75 -19.06 25.25
CA GLY A 433 -10.00 -18.25 24.06
C GLY A 433 -11.36 -18.52 23.44
N PHE A 434 -12.00 -17.49 22.89
CA PHE A 434 -13.20 -17.68 22.08
C PHE A 434 -12.78 -18.16 20.69
N LYS A 435 -13.07 -19.42 20.35
CA LYS A 435 -12.58 -20.05 19.12
C LYS A 435 -13.49 -19.73 17.95
N VAL A 436 -12.88 -19.30 16.85
CA VAL A 436 -13.60 -18.84 15.65
C VAL A 436 -13.10 -19.53 14.38
N LYS A 437 -13.99 -19.58 13.40
CA LYS A 437 -13.73 -19.97 12.01
C LYS A 437 -14.44 -18.99 11.10
N ASN A 438 -13.87 -18.75 9.92
CA ASN A 438 -14.38 -17.80 8.92
C ASN A 438 -14.58 -16.40 9.54
N CYS A 439 -13.60 -15.97 10.33
CA CYS A 439 -13.73 -14.81 11.23
C CYS A 439 -13.55 -13.48 10.49
N THR A 440 -14.62 -12.70 10.39
CA THR A 440 -14.61 -11.34 9.82
C THR A 440 -15.47 -10.42 10.69
N GLY A 441 -15.11 -9.14 10.81
CA GLY A 441 -15.69 -8.27 11.82
C GLY A 441 -15.32 -6.81 11.64
N ASP A 442 -16.07 -5.95 12.32
CA ASP A 442 -15.97 -4.49 12.25
C ASP A 442 -16.32 -3.87 13.62
N ASN A 443 -15.54 -2.87 14.01
CA ASN A 443 -15.61 -2.20 15.30
C ASN A 443 -16.37 -0.88 15.12
N ALA A 444 -17.70 -0.94 15.13
CA ALA A 444 -18.60 0.19 14.82
C ALA A 444 -18.35 1.47 15.64
N SER A 445 -17.78 1.33 16.84
CA SER A 445 -17.47 2.42 17.78
C SER A 445 -16.56 1.91 18.88
N ASP A 446 -16.05 2.79 19.74
CA ASP A 446 -15.35 2.39 20.98
C ASP A 446 -16.23 1.64 22.00
N ARG A 447 -17.53 1.46 21.72
CA ARG A 447 -18.51 0.79 22.60
C ARG A 447 -19.04 -0.54 22.08
N ASN A 448 -19.17 -0.69 20.76
CA ASN A 448 -19.83 -1.84 20.15
C ASN A 448 -19.06 -2.30 18.91
N GLY A 449 -18.87 -3.60 18.78
CA GLY A 449 -18.38 -4.27 17.57
C GLY A 449 -19.29 -5.41 17.15
N TYR A 450 -19.12 -5.87 15.91
CA TYR A 450 -19.82 -7.04 15.37
C TYR A 450 -18.83 -7.96 14.68
N VAL A 451 -18.94 -9.26 14.93
CA VAL A 451 -18.05 -10.27 14.35
C VAL A 451 -18.86 -11.45 13.86
N TYR A 452 -18.72 -11.79 12.58
CA TYR A 452 -19.15 -13.07 12.06
C TYR A 452 -18.08 -14.13 12.30
N ALA A 453 -18.49 -15.25 12.89
CA ALA A 453 -17.70 -16.45 13.05
C ALA A 453 -18.61 -17.65 13.31
N ASN A 454 -18.18 -18.87 12.99
CA ASN A 454 -18.92 -20.10 13.35
C ASN A 454 -20.42 -20.09 12.92
N ASN A 455 -20.75 -19.44 11.79
CA ASN A 455 -22.11 -19.27 11.24
C ASN A 455 -23.05 -18.39 12.08
N ILE A 456 -22.48 -17.57 12.97
CA ILE A 456 -23.17 -16.66 13.88
C ILE A 456 -22.55 -15.26 13.75
N ILE A 457 -23.38 -14.22 13.75
CA ILE A 457 -22.92 -12.86 14.06
C ILE A 457 -23.02 -12.66 15.56
N TYR A 458 -21.89 -12.35 16.18
CA TYR A 458 -21.80 -11.94 17.57
C TYR A 458 -21.80 -10.42 17.65
N LYS A 459 -22.42 -9.90 18.70
CA LYS A 459 -22.26 -8.50 19.12
C LYS A 459 -21.31 -8.44 20.30
N ILE A 460 -20.39 -7.49 20.27
CA ILE A 460 -19.40 -7.26 21.32
C ILE A 460 -19.74 -5.95 22.02
N ASP A 461 -19.79 -5.97 23.35
CA ASP A 461 -19.89 -4.80 24.23
C ASP A 461 -18.49 -4.49 24.76
N PHE A 462 -17.88 -3.43 24.24
CA PHE A 462 -16.51 -3.01 24.57
C PHE A 462 -16.43 -2.27 25.92
N GLU A 463 -17.54 -1.76 26.46
CA GLU A 463 -17.57 -1.16 27.80
C GLU A 463 -17.61 -2.23 28.91
N LYS A 464 -18.16 -3.42 28.62
CA LYS A 464 -18.21 -4.56 29.56
C LYS A 464 -17.14 -5.62 29.32
N GLY A 465 -16.64 -5.74 28.08
CA GLY A 465 -15.81 -6.87 27.65
C GLY A 465 -16.62 -8.14 27.39
N ASP A 466 -17.90 -8.02 27.01
CA ASP A 466 -18.81 -9.15 26.78
C ASP A 466 -18.98 -9.45 25.29
N ILE A 467 -19.11 -10.74 24.93
CA ILE A 467 -19.52 -11.21 23.59
C ILE A 467 -20.81 -11.99 23.72
N GLY A 468 -21.85 -11.58 22.99
CA GLY A 468 -23.14 -12.28 22.90
C GLY A 468 -23.47 -12.70 21.46
N GLU A 469 -24.17 -13.83 21.32
CA GLU A 469 -24.80 -14.19 20.03
C GLU A 469 -25.87 -13.13 19.67
N TRP A 470 -25.90 -12.70 18.41
CA TRP A 470 -26.81 -11.65 17.94
C TRP A 470 -27.68 -12.10 16.76
N VAL A 471 -27.08 -12.75 15.75
CA VAL A 471 -27.81 -13.39 14.64
C VAL A 471 -27.24 -14.78 14.40
N SER A 472 -28.03 -15.81 14.63
CA SER A 472 -27.65 -17.21 14.43
C SER A 472 -28.15 -17.76 13.08
N GLY A 473 -27.50 -18.83 12.59
CA GLY A 473 -27.96 -19.52 11.38
C GLY A 473 -27.74 -18.74 10.09
N VAL A 474 -26.71 -17.89 10.04
CA VAL A 474 -26.34 -17.18 8.81
C VAL A 474 -25.89 -18.19 7.75
N GLN A 475 -26.60 -18.23 6.63
CA GLN A 475 -26.31 -19.07 5.47
C GLN A 475 -26.36 -18.25 4.20
N PHE A 476 -25.33 -18.36 3.37
CA PHE A 476 -25.32 -17.84 2.00
C PHE A 476 -25.73 -18.94 1.02
N ASP A 477 -26.30 -18.53 -0.11
CA ASP A 477 -26.92 -19.44 -1.09
C ASP A 477 -25.88 -20.11 -2.01
N GLY A 478 -24.67 -19.57 -2.02
CA GLY A 478 -23.49 -20.19 -2.62
C GLY A 478 -22.80 -21.18 -1.67
N LYS A 479 -21.71 -21.80 -2.14
CA LYS A 479 -20.80 -22.61 -1.29
C LYS A 479 -19.69 -21.77 -0.65
N GLU A 480 -19.93 -20.48 -0.54
CA GLU A 480 -18.98 -19.49 -0.03
C GLU A 480 -19.38 -19.06 1.37
N GLU A 481 -18.38 -18.63 2.13
CA GLU A 481 -18.51 -18.13 3.49
C GLU A 481 -18.36 -16.60 3.45
N PRO A 482 -19.03 -15.84 4.33
CA PRO A 482 -18.82 -14.40 4.45
C PRO A 482 -17.34 -14.07 4.65
N SER A 483 -16.80 -13.19 3.82
CA SER A 483 -15.40 -12.74 3.86
C SER A 483 -15.24 -11.36 4.50
N MET A 484 -16.29 -10.53 4.45
CA MET A 484 -16.31 -9.19 5.02
C MET A 484 -17.59 -8.94 5.82
N LEU A 485 -17.43 -8.31 6.99
CA LEU A 485 -18.50 -7.66 7.74
C LEU A 485 -18.24 -6.15 7.70
N GLN A 486 -19.29 -5.35 7.51
CA GLN A 486 -19.25 -3.89 7.62
C GLN A 486 -20.43 -3.41 8.45
N VAL A 487 -20.20 -2.46 9.36
CA VAL A 487 -21.29 -1.74 10.03
C VAL A 487 -21.58 -0.46 9.27
N ARG A 488 -22.86 -0.25 8.97
CA ARG A 488 -23.40 0.82 8.14
C ARG A 488 -24.47 1.57 8.93
N GLU A 489 -24.85 2.77 8.48
CA GLU A 489 -25.85 3.60 9.17
C GLU A 489 -27.20 2.88 9.39
N ASN A 490 -27.53 1.93 8.52
CA ASN A 490 -28.78 1.16 8.54
C ASN A 490 -28.65 -0.27 9.08
N GLY A 491 -27.46 -0.71 9.55
CA GLY A 491 -27.29 -2.05 10.13
C GLY A 491 -25.91 -2.69 9.91
N VAL A 492 -25.87 -4.02 9.99
CA VAL A 492 -24.68 -4.85 9.81
C VAL A 492 -24.78 -5.60 8.49
N LEU A 493 -23.85 -5.32 7.57
CA LEU A 493 -23.74 -5.94 6.26
C LEU A 493 -22.70 -7.06 6.30
N LEU A 494 -23.08 -8.25 5.83
CA LEU A 494 -22.14 -9.32 5.47
C LEU A 494 -22.03 -9.45 3.96
N THR A 495 -20.81 -9.62 3.44
CA THR A 495 -20.56 -9.89 2.02
C THR A 495 -19.52 -10.99 1.79
N SER A 496 -19.59 -11.57 0.61
CA SER A 496 -18.63 -12.50 0.00
C SER A 496 -18.55 -12.20 -1.51
N ASP A 497 -17.97 -13.08 -2.32
CA ASP A 497 -17.78 -12.83 -3.75
C ASP A 497 -19.11 -12.81 -4.51
N GLN A 498 -20.15 -13.52 -4.01
CA GLN A 498 -21.42 -13.72 -4.70
C GLN A 498 -22.67 -13.33 -3.88
N ASN A 499 -22.53 -13.11 -2.57
CA ASN A 499 -23.63 -12.78 -1.64
C ASN A 499 -23.39 -11.46 -0.91
N ALA A 500 -24.49 -10.77 -0.60
CA ALA A 500 -24.54 -9.62 0.29
C ALA A 500 -25.83 -9.62 1.09
N ARG A 501 -25.76 -9.43 2.42
CA ARG A 501 -26.93 -9.48 3.30
C ARG A 501 -26.83 -8.47 4.43
N LEU A 502 -27.82 -7.60 4.54
CA LEU A 502 -27.91 -6.59 5.60
C LEU A 502 -28.90 -7.05 6.68
N TYR A 503 -28.48 -6.91 7.94
CA TYR A 503 -29.31 -7.06 9.13
C TYR A 503 -29.44 -5.72 9.83
N SER A 504 -30.65 -5.28 10.18
CA SER A 504 -30.87 -4.11 11.04
C SER A 504 -30.33 -4.36 12.45
N PHE A 505 -30.07 -3.32 13.23
CA PHE A 505 -29.48 -3.43 14.59
C PHE A 505 -30.30 -4.25 15.61
N ASP A 506 -31.56 -4.57 15.31
CA ASP A 506 -32.41 -5.50 16.08
C ASP A 506 -32.30 -6.97 15.62
N GLY A 507 -31.37 -7.29 14.71
CA GLY A 507 -31.07 -8.64 14.22
C GLY A 507 -31.93 -9.12 13.04
N LYS A 508 -32.88 -8.31 12.54
CA LYS A 508 -33.73 -8.71 11.42
C LYS A 508 -33.03 -8.52 10.07
N GLN A 509 -33.11 -9.53 9.20
CA GLN A 509 -32.66 -9.40 7.81
C GLN A 509 -33.50 -8.33 7.10
N GLN A 510 -32.85 -7.30 6.57
CA GLN A 510 -33.47 -6.21 5.81
C GLN A 510 -33.53 -6.56 4.32
N TRP A 511 -32.44 -7.08 3.77
CA TRP A 511 -32.36 -7.56 2.40
C TRP A 511 -31.21 -8.56 2.25
N HIS A 512 -31.27 -9.34 1.16
CA HIS A 512 -30.24 -10.27 0.74
C HIS A 512 -30.19 -10.26 -0.80
N ALA A 513 -28.99 -10.09 -1.33
CA ALA A 513 -28.69 -10.21 -2.75
C ALA A 513 -27.76 -11.41 -2.96
N TYR A 514 -28.11 -12.27 -3.90
CA TYR A 514 -27.29 -13.38 -4.35
C TYR A 514 -27.27 -13.40 -5.88
N HIS A 515 -26.07 -13.49 -6.44
CA HIS A 515 -25.83 -13.62 -7.86
C HIS A 515 -24.91 -14.83 -8.05
N PRO A 516 -25.26 -15.85 -8.84
CA PRO A 516 -24.47 -17.08 -8.89
C PRO A 516 -23.16 -16.89 -9.68
N ALA A 517 -22.05 -17.39 -9.11
CA ALA A 517 -20.76 -17.38 -9.79
C ALA A 517 -20.87 -18.05 -11.18
N PRO A 518 -20.18 -17.51 -12.20
CA PRO A 518 -20.10 -18.20 -13.48
C PRO A 518 -19.44 -19.57 -13.31
N GLY A 519 -19.81 -20.52 -14.18
CA GLY A 519 -19.21 -21.84 -14.22
C GLY A 519 -17.68 -21.81 -14.43
N ARG A 520 -17.04 -22.98 -14.36
CA ARG A 520 -15.57 -23.21 -14.35
C ARG A 520 -14.73 -22.58 -15.49
N THR A 521 -15.31 -21.81 -16.40
CA THR A 521 -14.74 -21.37 -17.68
C THR A 521 -14.19 -19.94 -17.68
N MET A 522 -14.24 -19.20 -16.57
CA MET A 522 -13.99 -17.75 -16.58
C MET A 522 -13.26 -17.24 -15.34
N ALA A 523 -11.94 -17.45 -15.33
CA ALA A 523 -11.03 -17.02 -14.26
C ALA A 523 -10.45 -15.63 -14.53
N GLY A 524 -11.29 -14.71 -15.05
CA GLY A 524 -10.91 -13.32 -15.28
C GLY A 524 -10.66 -12.59 -13.95
N LYS A 525 -9.49 -11.97 -13.81
CA LYS A 525 -9.14 -11.23 -12.59
C LYS A 525 -9.95 -9.93 -12.51
N LEU A 526 -10.78 -9.79 -11.48
CA LEU A 526 -11.25 -8.47 -11.05
C LEU A 526 -10.04 -7.68 -10.54
N LEU A 527 -9.57 -6.72 -11.33
CA LEU A 527 -8.56 -5.77 -10.89
C LEU A 527 -9.29 -4.55 -10.31
N SER A 528 -9.22 -4.36 -9.00
CA SER A 528 -9.69 -3.11 -8.40
C SER A 528 -8.80 -1.95 -8.86
N GLY A 529 -9.43 -0.94 -9.41
CA GLY A 529 -8.88 0.35 -9.81
C GLY A 529 -8.82 1.35 -8.65
N LEU A 530 -8.70 0.87 -7.41
CA LEU A 530 -8.33 1.66 -6.24
C LEU A 530 -6.87 2.17 -6.30
N GLY A 531 -6.41 2.61 -7.47
CA GLY A 531 -5.18 3.40 -7.63
C GLY A 531 -5.17 4.62 -6.71
N GLY A 532 -6.38 5.16 -6.43
CA GLY A 532 -6.67 6.15 -5.40
C GLY A 532 -6.15 5.86 -3.99
N VAL A 533 -5.66 4.66 -3.67
CA VAL A 533 -5.00 4.38 -2.40
C VAL A 533 -3.65 5.10 -2.30
N ALA A 534 -2.92 5.39 -3.38
CA ALA A 534 -1.60 6.03 -3.29
C ALA A 534 -1.67 7.56 -3.09
N ALA A 535 -2.63 8.26 -3.70
CA ALA A 535 -2.88 9.69 -3.46
C ALA A 535 -3.97 9.99 -2.45
N ALA A 536 -4.85 9.04 -2.12
CA ALA A 536 -5.27 8.97 -0.73
C ALA A 536 -4.01 8.85 0.12
N ALA A 537 -3.07 7.94 -0.10
CA ALA A 537 -1.93 7.74 0.80
C ALA A 537 -0.93 8.90 0.93
N MET A 538 -0.73 9.84 -0.01
CA MET A 538 0.06 11.07 0.29
C MET A 538 -0.68 12.41 0.39
N ALA A 539 -1.89 12.57 -0.14
CA ALA A 539 -2.75 13.63 0.38
C ALA A 539 -3.18 13.31 1.83
N ALA A 540 -3.20 12.02 2.19
CA ALA A 540 -2.79 11.47 3.47
C ALA A 540 -1.28 11.81 3.67
N GLN A 541 -0.25 10.96 3.75
CA GLN A 541 1.21 11.13 4.10
C GLN A 541 1.88 12.53 4.27
N GLN A 542 1.35 13.64 3.78
CA GLN A 542 1.46 14.93 4.48
C GLN A 542 0.35 15.10 5.56
N THR A 543 -0.94 15.19 5.22
CA THR A 543 -2.09 15.00 6.14
C THR A 543 -2.13 13.64 6.86
N ALA A 544 -1.33 12.62 6.49
CA ALA A 544 -1.14 11.33 7.17
C ALA A 544 0.31 10.95 7.40
N GLN A 545 1.24 11.90 7.29
CA GLN A 545 2.21 12.04 8.36
C GLN A 545 1.45 12.70 9.51
N ALA A 546 0.75 13.82 9.31
CA ALA A 546 -0.11 14.42 10.34
C ALA A 546 -1.16 13.45 10.92
N SER A 547 -1.80 12.61 10.13
CA SER A 547 -2.73 11.55 10.54
C SER A 547 -2.10 10.18 10.78
N GLN A 548 -0.90 9.79 10.32
CA GLN A 548 -0.22 8.64 10.96
C GLN A 548 0.32 9.03 12.33
N LEU A 549 0.71 10.29 12.54
CA LEU A 549 1.10 10.83 13.82
C LEU A 549 -0.15 11.08 14.69
N SER A 550 -1.28 11.55 14.14
CA SER A 550 -2.56 11.65 14.89
C SER A 550 -3.26 10.29 15.09
N TYR A 551 -3.04 9.31 14.22
CA TYR A 551 -3.45 7.91 14.41
C TYR A 551 -2.46 7.18 15.32
N ALA A 552 -1.17 7.51 15.30
CA ALA A 552 -0.24 7.05 16.33
C ALA A 552 -0.57 7.67 17.69
N LYS A 553 -1.14 8.88 17.71
CA LYS A 553 -1.69 9.49 18.92
C LYS A 553 -3.02 8.85 19.35
N GLY A 554 -3.96 8.64 18.43
CA GLY A 554 -5.31 8.17 18.73
C GLY A 554 -5.50 6.65 18.73
N TYR A 555 -5.04 5.96 17.69
CA TYR A 555 -5.07 4.50 17.58
C TYR A 555 -3.85 3.82 18.24
N TYR A 556 -2.66 4.43 18.21
CA TYR A 556 -1.47 3.92 18.92
C TYR A 556 -1.18 4.62 20.26
N GLY A 557 -1.96 5.59 20.72
CA GLY A 557 -1.89 6.15 22.08
C GLY A 557 -0.70 7.06 22.45
N SER A 558 0.06 7.59 21.48
CA SER A 558 1.30 8.35 21.74
C SER A 558 1.15 9.54 22.70
N THR A 559 2.12 9.65 23.62
CA THR A 559 2.13 10.65 24.70
C THR A 559 3.04 11.87 24.44
N ASP A 560 3.83 11.86 23.36
CA ASP A 560 4.89 12.86 23.12
C ASP A 560 4.33 14.26 22.73
N PRO A 561 4.54 15.33 23.52
CA PRO A 561 4.09 16.68 23.17
C PRO A 561 4.73 17.26 21.89
N ALA A 562 5.91 16.76 21.49
CA ALA A 562 6.53 17.10 20.21
C ALA A 562 5.71 16.60 19.01
N LEU A 563 5.00 15.49 19.18
CA LEU A 563 4.17 14.90 18.14
C LEU A 563 3.11 15.90 17.65
N ASP A 564 2.50 16.69 18.54
CA ASP A 564 1.50 17.71 18.17
C ASP A 564 2.08 18.84 17.31
N ARG A 565 3.37 19.16 17.48
CA ARG A 565 4.07 20.13 16.62
C ARG A 565 4.39 19.50 15.27
N SER A 566 4.85 18.26 15.26
CA SER A 566 5.11 17.48 14.05
C SER A 566 3.83 17.28 13.21
N ILE A 567 2.69 17.02 13.85
CA ILE A 567 1.34 16.97 13.24
C ILE A 567 1.00 18.30 12.56
N LYS A 568 1.16 19.43 13.26
CA LYS A 568 0.87 20.77 12.71
C LYS A 568 1.80 21.15 11.56
N ASN A 569 3.08 20.79 11.65
CA ASN A 569 4.05 21.06 10.59
C ASN A 569 3.75 20.22 9.33
N ALA A 570 3.39 18.94 9.50
CA ALA A 570 2.96 18.09 8.39
C ALA A 570 1.64 18.59 7.75
N GLN A 571 0.71 19.15 8.53
CA GLN A 571 -0.49 19.85 8.01
C GLN A 571 -0.13 21.12 7.23
N ALA A 572 0.83 21.92 7.71
CA ALA A 572 1.30 23.11 7.00
C ALA A 572 2.01 22.75 5.67
N ASN A 573 2.82 21.69 5.67
CA ASN A 573 3.44 21.16 4.46
C ASN A 573 2.39 20.65 3.46
N ALA A 574 1.36 19.93 3.93
CA ALA A 574 0.22 19.53 3.08
C ALA A 574 -0.47 20.73 2.42
N ALA A 575 -0.68 21.82 3.17
CA ALA A 575 -1.31 23.03 2.67
C ALA A 575 -0.42 23.78 1.65
N ALA A 576 0.90 23.85 1.88
CA ALA A 576 1.85 24.41 0.93
C ALA A 576 1.92 23.60 -0.37
N PHE A 577 1.92 22.26 -0.26
CA PHE A 577 1.92 21.34 -1.40
C PHE A 577 0.65 21.46 -2.26
N ALA A 578 -0.53 21.59 -1.61
CA ALA A 578 -1.80 21.85 -2.30
C ALA A 578 -1.82 23.19 -3.07
N GLY A 579 -1.03 24.19 -2.65
CA GLY A 579 -0.92 25.48 -3.31
C GLY A 579 -0.06 25.50 -4.58
N ALA A 580 0.84 24.53 -4.77
CA ALA A 580 1.90 24.61 -5.77
C ALA A 580 1.54 24.13 -7.19
N ALA A 581 0.44 23.40 -7.39
CA ALA A 581 -0.05 22.96 -8.71
C ALA A 581 -1.57 22.70 -8.72
N ALA A 582 -2.34 23.79 -8.81
CA ALA A 582 -3.78 23.85 -8.48
C ALA A 582 -4.75 23.00 -9.32
N ALA A 583 -4.33 22.34 -10.41
CA ALA A 583 -5.19 21.51 -11.26
C ALA A 583 -4.99 20.00 -11.03
N SER A 584 -3.76 19.50 -11.21
CA SER A 584 -3.43 18.06 -11.10
C SER A 584 -3.67 17.51 -9.68
N PHE A 585 -3.47 18.32 -8.64
CA PHE A 585 -3.80 17.95 -7.26
C PHE A 585 -5.28 18.12 -6.89
N ALA A 586 -6.03 18.94 -7.64
CA ALA A 586 -7.47 19.09 -7.43
C ALA A 586 -8.27 17.86 -7.90
N SER A 587 -7.81 17.14 -8.94
CA SER A 587 -8.44 15.88 -9.36
C SER A 587 -8.20 14.75 -8.35
N ILE A 588 -6.98 14.63 -7.82
CA ILE A 588 -6.63 13.79 -6.66
C ILE A 588 -7.57 14.10 -5.47
N SER A 589 -7.69 15.38 -5.10
CA SER A 589 -8.54 15.82 -3.98
C SER A 589 -10.02 15.51 -4.20
N ARG A 590 -10.49 15.48 -5.45
CA ARG A 590 -11.86 15.10 -5.82
C ARG A 590 -12.07 13.59 -5.64
N ARG A 591 -11.11 12.75 -6.08
CA ARG A 591 -11.19 11.29 -5.94
C ARG A 591 -11.04 10.84 -4.49
N PHE A 592 -10.23 11.52 -3.69
CA PHE A 592 -10.21 11.34 -2.24
C PHE A 592 -11.60 11.52 -1.61
N LYS A 593 -12.37 12.57 -1.99
CA LYS A 593 -13.74 12.75 -1.49
C LYS A 593 -14.70 11.63 -1.93
N ALA A 594 -14.47 11.03 -3.11
CA ALA A 594 -15.27 9.93 -3.64
C ALA A 594 -15.00 8.56 -2.94
N THR A 595 -13.89 8.41 -2.20
CA THR A 595 -13.55 7.17 -1.45
C THR A 595 -14.68 6.68 -0.53
N ARG A 596 -15.44 7.60 0.07
CA ARG A 596 -16.58 7.26 0.93
C ARG A 596 -17.71 6.60 0.13
N GLN A 597 -18.04 7.17 -1.03
CA GLN A 597 -19.08 6.65 -1.93
C GLN A 597 -18.65 5.34 -2.62
N ALA A 598 -17.34 5.14 -2.86
CA ALA A 598 -16.83 3.87 -3.38
C ALA A 598 -17.20 2.68 -2.48
N ASN A 599 -17.28 2.88 -1.15
CA ASN A 599 -17.68 1.83 -0.21
C ASN A 599 -19.20 1.54 -0.18
N ASP A 600 -20.02 2.24 -0.98
CA ASP A 600 -21.45 2.00 -1.09
C ASP A 600 -21.81 0.93 -2.14
N TYR A 601 -20.82 0.40 -2.87
CA TYR A 601 -21.03 -0.54 -3.97
C TYR A 601 -20.17 -1.80 -3.84
N MET A 602 -20.60 -2.88 -4.50
CA MET A 602 -19.79 -4.06 -4.77
C MET A 602 -19.98 -4.56 -6.21
N ALA A 603 -18.91 -5.10 -6.77
CA ALA A 603 -18.92 -5.79 -8.06
C ALA A 603 -18.96 -7.31 -7.83
N ILE A 604 -19.97 -7.97 -8.38
CA ILE A 604 -20.11 -9.44 -8.35
C ILE A 604 -19.91 -9.96 -9.77
N LEU A 605 -18.90 -10.82 -9.97
CA LEU A 605 -18.71 -11.56 -11.22
C LEU A 605 -19.74 -12.70 -11.25
N THR A 606 -20.75 -12.58 -12.10
CA THR A 606 -21.94 -13.45 -12.17
C THR A 606 -22.24 -13.93 -13.59
N ASN A 607 -23.17 -14.87 -13.72
CA ASN A 607 -23.77 -15.29 -14.97
C ASN A 607 -25.21 -14.77 -15.12
N PHE A 608 -25.52 -14.04 -16.20
CA PHE A 608 -26.83 -13.46 -16.46
C PHE A 608 -27.78 -14.39 -17.25
N GLY A 609 -27.26 -15.48 -17.81
CA GLY A 609 -28.04 -16.42 -18.62
C GLY A 609 -28.38 -17.72 -17.89
N ASN A 610 -29.45 -18.38 -18.33
CA ASN A 610 -29.84 -19.72 -17.87
C ASN A 610 -28.90 -20.85 -18.36
N SER A 611 -27.72 -20.50 -18.90
CA SER A 611 -26.76 -21.43 -19.47
C SER A 611 -25.38 -21.21 -18.84
N ASN A 612 -24.65 -22.28 -18.51
CA ASN A 612 -23.30 -22.19 -17.94
C ASN A 612 -22.21 -21.79 -18.98
N GLN A 613 -22.57 -21.03 -20.02
CA GLN A 613 -21.66 -20.63 -21.08
C GLN A 613 -20.99 -19.29 -20.76
N ALA A 614 -19.72 -19.15 -21.14
CA ALA A 614 -18.94 -17.94 -20.87
C ALA A 614 -19.54 -16.67 -21.51
N LYS A 615 -20.32 -16.84 -22.59
CA LYS A 615 -21.00 -15.77 -23.36
C LYS A 615 -22.09 -14.99 -22.60
N ASP A 616 -22.57 -15.52 -21.47
CA ASP A 616 -23.74 -14.99 -20.76
C ASP A 616 -23.36 -14.18 -19.49
N ALA A 617 -22.07 -13.97 -19.23
CA ALA A 617 -21.58 -13.51 -17.93
C ALA A 617 -20.96 -12.10 -17.92
N GLY A 618 -20.71 -11.60 -16.70
CA GLY A 618 -19.95 -10.39 -16.46
C GLY A 618 -20.20 -9.85 -15.06
N ILE A 619 -20.20 -8.53 -14.91
CA ILE A 619 -20.25 -7.87 -13.60
C ILE A 619 -21.66 -7.37 -13.32
N MET A 620 -22.22 -7.78 -12.19
CA MET A 620 -23.31 -7.08 -11.53
C MET A 620 -22.73 -6.08 -10.52
N MET A 621 -23.11 -4.81 -10.65
CA MET A 621 -22.90 -3.81 -9.60
C MET A 621 -24.11 -3.81 -8.64
N VAL A 622 -23.87 -3.97 -7.34
CA VAL A 622 -24.92 -3.98 -6.30
C VAL A 622 -24.71 -2.82 -5.32
N ASP A 623 -25.80 -2.15 -4.95
CA ASP A 623 -25.84 -1.13 -3.89
C ASP A 623 -25.81 -1.78 -2.50
N LYS A 624 -24.77 -1.51 -1.72
CA LYS A 624 -24.56 -2.04 -0.36
C LYS A 624 -25.47 -1.41 0.71
N ASN A 625 -26.31 -0.43 0.37
CA ASN A 625 -27.27 0.15 1.30
C ASN A 625 -28.65 -0.52 1.19
N SER A 626 -29.06 -0.90 -0.02
CA SER A 626 -30.40 -1.39 -0.36
C SER A 626 -30.46 -2.78 -1.00
N GLY A 627 -29.31 -3.38 -1.33
CA GLY A 627 -29.21 -4.69 -1.99
C GLY A 627 -29.65 -4.69 -3.46
N LYS A 628 -29.86 -3.53 -4.06
CA LYS A 628 -30.39 -3.40 -5.43
C LYS A 628 -29.30 -3.53 -6.48
N ASP A 629 -29.63 -4.24 -7.56
CA ASP A 629 -28.87 -4.26 -8.81
C ASP A 629 -28.83 -2.84 -9.42
N ILE A 630 -27.63 -2.35 -9.72
CA ILE A 630 -27.37 -1.03 -10.31
C ILE A 630 -27.11 -1.15 -11.82
N ARG A 631 -26.11 -1.95 -12.21
CA ARG A 631 -25.66 -2.09 -13.60
C ARG A 631 -25.24 -3.52 -13.88
N LYS A 632 -25.70 -4.05 -15.01
CA LYS A 632 -25.27 -5.32 -15.59
C LYS A 632 -24.28 -5.02 -16.73
N VAL A 633 -23.07 -5.57 -16.65
CA VAL A 633 -22.01 -5.38 -17.66
C VAL A 633 -21.57 -6.74 -18.19
N ILE A 634 -21.84 -7.02 -19.46
CA ILE A 634 -21.51 -8.31 -20.10
C ILE A 634 -20.07 -8.28 -20.63
N LEU A 635 -19.18 -9.12 -20.07
CA LEU A 635 -17.74 -9.18 -20.39
C LEU A 635 -17.38 -10.32 -21.38
N ALA A 636 -18.37 -10.77 -22.14
CA ALA A 636 -18.49 -12.18 -22.48
C ALA A 636 -17.98 -12.59 -23.87
N ASP A 637 -16.95 -11.91 -24.40
CA ASP A 637 -16.30 -12.29 -25.66
C ASP A 637 -15.02 -13.13 -25.49
N LYS A 638 -14.53 -13.32 -24.26
CA LYS A 638 -13.29 -14.06 -23.96
C LYS A 638 -13.44 -15.00 -22.77
N LYS A 639 -12.64 -16.08 -22.80
CA LYS A 639 -12.48 -17.03 -21.69
C LYS A 639 -11.93 -16.34 -20.42
N ASP A 640 -10.94 -15.48 -20.58
CA ASP A 640 -10.32 -14.73 -19.50
C ASP A 640 -10.46 -13.23 -19.84
N PRO A 641 -11.56 -12.56 -19.43
CA PRO A 641 -11.76 -11.15 -19.70
C PRO A 641 -10.72 -10.29 -18.97
N ASP A 642 -10.23 -9.27 -19.66
CA ASP A 642 -9.28 -8.27 -19.17
C ASP A 642 -10.09 -7.01 -18.82
N TYR A 643 -10.32 -6.78 -17.53
CA TYR A 643 -11.16 -5.69 -17.01
C TYR A 643 -10.63 -5.10 -15.69
N MET A 644 -11.06 -3.87 -15.38
CA MET A 644 -10.69 -3.15 -14.16
C MET A 644 -11.85 -2.28 -13.67
N LEU A 645 -12.03 -2.18 -12.35
CA LEU A 645 -13.11 -1.44 -11.70
C LEU A 645 -12.60 -0.13 -11.08
N ASP A 646 -12.91 1.03 -11.64
CA ASP A 646 -12.72 2.31 -10.95
C ASP A 646 -13.89 2.60 -10.02
N GLU A 647 -13.71 2.24 -8.74
CA GLU A 647 -14.71 2.43 -7.69
C GLU A 647 -14.99 3.91 -7.37
N MET A 648 -14.03 4.81 -7.62
CA MET A 648 -14.14 6.25 -7.31
C MET A 648 -14.71 7.06 -8.47
N GLY A 649 -14.34 6.70 -9.71
CA GLY A 649 -14.95 7.24 -10.92
C GLY A 649 -16.27 6.58 -11.30
N ARG A 650 -16.59 5.43 -10.67
CA ARG A 650 -17.79 4.60 -10.89
C ARG A 650 -17.88 4.09 -12.34
N VAL A 651 -16.75 3.56 -12.85
CA VAL A 651 -16.61 3.02 -14.22
C VAL A 651 -15.93 1.65 -14.20
N ILE A 652 -16.50 0.67 -14.91
CA ILE A 652 -15.82 -0.57 -15.30
C ILE A 652 -15.16 -0.34 -16.66
N TYR A 653 -13.86 -0.58 -16.75
CA TYR A 653 -13.13 -0.63 -18.02
C TYR A 653 -12.96 -2.08 -18.46
N TYR A 654 -13.10 -2.32 -19.76
CA TYR A 654 -12.99 -3.66 -20.34
C TYR A 654 -12.26 -3.62 -21.67
N LYS A 655 -11.23 -4.46 -21.83
CA LYS A 655 -10.48 -4.60 -23.07
C LYS A 655 -11.14 -5.63 -23.98
N SER A 656 -12.13 -5.17 -24.75
CA SER A 656 -12.93 -5.95 -25.71
C SER A 656 -12.12 -6.54 -26.86
N ASN A 657 -11.03 -5.89 -27.30
CA ASN A 657 -10.15 -6.46 -28.34
C ASN A 657 -8.67 -6.11 -28.09
N GLY A 658 -7.77 -6.49 -29.00
CA GLY A 658 -6.34 -6.23 -28.88
C GLY A 658 -5.99 -4.74 -28.75
N ASN A 659 -6.79 -3.86 -29.34
CA ASN A 659 -6.59 -2.41 -29.42
C ASN A 659 -7.86 -1.61 -29.03
N GLU A 660 -8.77 -2.18 -28.24
CA GLU A 660 -10.03 -1.51 -27.89
C GLU A 660 -10.32 -1.63 -26.39
N ILE A 661 -10.72 -0.52 -25.77
CA ILE A 661 -11.23 -0.44 -24.40
C ILE A 661 -12.65 0.13 -24.44
N GLN A 662 -13.54 -0.47 -23.65
CA GLN A 662 -14.93 -0.07 -23.45
C GLN A 662 -15.12 0.38 -22.00
N GLY A 663 -15.95 1.41 -21.78
CA GLY A 663 -16.32 1.91 -20.45
C GLY A 663 -17.79 1.70 -20.13
N PHE A 664 -18.08 1.34 -18.88
CA PHE A 664 -19.44 1.14 -18.37
C PHE A 664 -19.59 1.81 -16.99
N SER A 665 -20.39 2.87 -16.93
CA SER A 665 -20.67 3.65 -15.73
C SER A 665 -21.81 3.03 -14.91
N TYR A 666 -21.80 3.27 -13.60
CA TYR A 666 -22.80 2.78 -12.63
C TYR A 666 -23.03 3.78 -11.48
#